data_AF-B8CB51-F1
#
_entry.id   AF-B8CB51-F1
#
_cell.length_a   1.000
_cell.length_b   1.000
_cell.length_c   1.000
_cell.angle_alpha   90.00
_cell.angle_beta   90.00
_cell.angle_gamma   90.00
#
_symmetry.space_group_name_H-M   'P 1'
#
loop_
_entity.id
_entity.type
_entity.pdbx_description
1 polymer ?
#
loop_
_entity_poly.entity_id
_entity_poly.type
_entity_poly.pdbx_seq_one_letter_code
_entity_poly.pdbx_strand_id
1 'polypeptide(L)'
;MIDPPTGKSWGERFSDELFSTHTEVTLRLGFAMFLGFVFTFANIYAITPIEMNLLMAVLIPGAVLMLPTLMFSFGSVLLPLFSAFVYCYCSTSALLAIAVAAGTEWFILCFALWTFWNSFMRWDKLEGGKVGIIIVTVIFQTTIIWPTYDTVQNGFTVPDPSISPLTAQVLKGFLSDAVGEAMMKGEGTHDVLITTSDLAGQTAQVTVSEDGTTSTYVAGGMWMVKGMWTFSGVDNPLASFQNMMVFICWVILIVSLVPLLPPWRTARNYVWKDVLPYALKDTASIIRLNASRMKVHQQLRELQEKIIGGDVSAEEGEIKARIAETEEKILATRRRLMVSQNALFDGSLANLTYFEPRLLNLKPVQCTAEVLSSLSVSIAQISGTAVGFGVVIDHQDDGEFLKNVMEQHLIAAKALDTCATSLKKDDLALLESIPTVLNGSFNDNGGDKESKQEHAELGTTGATHDPFRMHQKAMDIVNLSGKWLVEMSHSSASHGLSEYFSKSSRRAFVKNILPWLYLQLSHYLYLLRVIVVPFDKKSWNKLELDRNNYAFIQLVWSLKYSIGHAVLMIMTIYWPTFADAFTVADENNPYRSSFVHQNGGWCLVAYSFATTQTTEGSVKKGIMRAFGTALGGIIGWIALVACEDKRYENEFNPYGIIAWLTVTAILTTYFASEKGFEARMSALPNDYGMFVLYSVTTSITIIVYGYFAYGTLGRDLIVQNRIVSNLVGIAMSTVMSLIPPGNYGGSPGRAMKIVSFHWNSIQYVIDTLLSCELDESGNPFDERCTEIADNLTKSYNRILTKSSKLRGLALGYEKDASKLHKFPRFKVDPNLKVELEKISCDIHVAAFVPLMAAKLLSHEDGRKALLSLNGGVRTELSLLLKEFELGLAGGDIASLTVQLPPQNSGLDNTTKIDVELFLRTIFWMVTEMHRHNAALDKISWGI
;
A
#
# COMPACT_ATOMS: atom_id res chain seq x y z
N MET A 1 -12.41 -43.98 -17.58
CA MET A 1 -13.58 -43.71 -16.73
C MET A 1 -13.40 -42.31 -16.19
N ILE A 2 -14.19 -41.37 -16.72
CA ILE A 2 -14.13 -39.94 -16.41
C ILE A 2 -15.35 -39.67 -15.54
N ASP A 3 -15.14 -39.28 -14.28
CA ASP A 3 -16.20 -38.77 -13.42
C ASP A 3 -16.61 -37.35 -13.88
N PRO A 4 -17.91 -37.00 -13.81
CA PRO A 4 -18.39 -35.71 -14.28
C PRO A 4 -18.08 -34.61 -13.25
N PRO A 5 -17.63 -33.41 -13.69
CA PRO A 5 -17.51 -32.29 -12.79
C PRO A 5 -18.91 -31.76 -12.45
N THR A 6 -19.23 -31.81 -11.16
CA THR A 6 -20.25 -31.02 -10.44
C THR A 6 -21.06 -30.04 -11.31
N GLY A 7 -22.36 -30.33 -11.47
CA GLY A 7 -23.32 -29.56 -12.25
C GLY A 7 -23.59 -28.14 -11.75
N LYS A 8 -22.66 -27.23 -12.03
CA LYS A 8 -22.98 -25.80 -12.16
C LYS A 8 -22.81 -25.41 -13.61
N SER A 9 -23.85 -24.82 -14.20
CA SER A 9 -23.81 -24.39 -15.58
C SER A 9 -22.70 -23.34 -15.77
N TRP A 10 -22.01 -23.38 -16.90
CA TRP A 10 -20.99 -22.37 -17.24
C TRP A 10 -21.56 -20.93 -17.26
N GLY A 11 -22.88 -20.78 -17.44
CA GLY A 11 -23.59 -19.50 -17.38
C GLY A 11 -23.67 -18.91 -15.97
N GLU A 12 -23.95 -19.73 -14.95
CA GLU A 12 -24.07 -19.26 -13.54
C GLU A 12 -22.73 -18.85 -12.93
N ARG A 13 -21.59 -19.32 -13.47
CA ARG A 13 -20.26 -18.86 -13.02
C ARG A 13 -19.84 -17.52 -13.62
N PHE A 14 -20.51 -17.05 -14.67
CA PHE A 14 -20.11 -15.83 -15.39
C PHE A 14 -21.10 -14.66 -15.26
N SER A 15 -22.38 -14.90 -14.95
CA SER A 15 -23.42 -13.86 -15.05
C SER A 15 -23.50 -12.92 -13.83
N ASP A 16 -23.31 -13.39 -12.60
CA ASP A 16 -23.82 -12.61 -11.45
C ASP A 16 -22.75 -11.73 -10.76
N GLU A 17 -21.48 -12.15 -10.75
CA GLU A 17 -20.38 -11.37 -10.14
C GLU A 17 -19.59 -10.53 -11.16
N LEU A 18 -19.50 -10.96 -12.42
CA LEU A 18 -18.70 -10.27 -13.43
C LEU A 18 -19.45 -9.05 -14.01
N PHE A 19 -20.73 -9.20 -14.34
CA PHE A 19 -21.49 -8.14 -15.03
C PHE A 19 -21.85 -6.98 -14.09
N SER A 20 -22.31 -7.24 -12.86
CA SER A 20 -22.74 -6.15 -11.97
C SER A 20 -21.56 -5.29 -11.49
N THR A 21 -20.39 -5.90 -11.28
CA THR A 21 -19.21 -5.18 -10.76
C THR A 21 -18.44 -4.39 -11.82
N HIS A 22 -18.37 -4.90 -13.06
CA HIS A 22 -17.79 -4.12 -14.17
C HIS A 22 -18.70 -2.95 -14.56
N THR A 23 -20.03 -3.11 -14.47
CA THR A 23 -20.97 -2.04 -14.77
C THR A 23 -20.82 -0.86 -13.80
N GLU A 24 -20.62 -1.12 -12.51
CA GLU A 24 -20.41 -0.07 -11.49
C GLU A 24 -19.13 0.75 -11.74
N VAL A 25 -17.99 0.08 -11.97
CA VAL A 25 -16.72 0.76 -12.28
C VAL A 25 -16.81 1.51 -13.60
N THR A 26 -17.46 0.93 -14.60
CA THR A 26 -17.66 1.55 -15.92
C THR A 26 -18.58 2.78 -15.82
N LEU A 27 -19.65 2.74 -15.03
CA LEU A 27 -20.53 3.88 -14.78
C LEU A 27 -19.82 4.99 -13.99
N ARG A 28 -18.96 4.64 -13.03
CA ARG A 28 -18.12 5.62 -12.31
C ARG A 28 -17.10 6.29 -13.24
N LEU A 29 -16.46 5.52 -14.10
CA LEU A 29 -15.58 6.07 -15.15
C LEU A 29 -16.37 6.99 -16.08
N GLY A 30 -17.53 6.54 -16.55
CA GLY A 30 -18.41 7.33 -17.41
C GLY A 30 -18.83 8.65 -16.76
N PHE A 31 -19.20 8.61 -15.48
CA PHE A 31 -19.59 9.80 -14.71
C PHE A 31 -18.39 10.71 -14.39
N ALA A 32 -17.21 10.15 -14.11
CA ALA A 32 -15.96 10.88 -13.93
C ALA A 32 -15.55 11.65 -15.19
N MET A 33 -15.62 10.97 -16.34
CA MET A 33 -15.37 11.57 -17.64
C MET A 33 -16.45 12.61 -17.98
N PHE A 34 -17.71 12.36 -17.62
CA PHE A 34 -18.80 13.33 -17.81
C PHE A 34 -18.63 14.58 -16.94
N LEU A 35 -18.24 14.47 -15.67
CA LEU A 35 -17.97 15.63 -14.82
C LEU A 35 -16.72 16.38 -15.24
N GLY A 36 -15.64 15.66 -15.57
CA GLY A 36 -14.45 16.26 -16.18
C GLY A 36 -14.84 17.03 -17.44
N PHE A 37 -15.71 16.45 -18.27
CA PHE A 37 -16.27 17.09 -19.45
C PHE A 37 -17.12 18.33 -19.11
N VAL A 38 -18.06 18.25 -18.17
CA VAL A 38 -18.91 19.39 -17.79
C VAL A 38 -18.06 20.54 -17.27
N PHE A 39 -17.01 20.30 -16.48
CA PHE A 39 -16.15 21.39 -16.02
C PHE A 39 -15.18 21.91 -17.06
N THR A 40 -14.70 21.05 -17.97
CA THR A 40 -13.80 21.47 -19.06
C THR A 40 -14.57 22.20 -20.15
N PHE A 41 -15.85 21.88 -20.38
CA PHE A 41 -16.62 22.34 -21.54
C PHE A 41 -17.90 23.13 -21.21
N ALA A 42 -18.39 23.15 -19.97
CA ALA A 42 -19.35 24.18 -19.58
C ALA A 42 -18.64 25.53 -19.74
N ASN A 43 -19.39 26.56 -20.11
CA ASN A 43 -18.94 27.90 -20.53
C ASN A 43 -18.16 28.72 -19.46
N ILE A 44 -17.43 28.08 -18.55
CA ILE A 44 -16.46 28.64 -17.60
C ILE A 44 -15.20 29.14 -18.35
N TYR A 45 -15.07 28.86 -19.65
CA TYR A 45 -14.04 29.39 -20.55
C TYR A 45 -13.85 30.91 -20.49
N ALA A 46 -14.90 31.66 -20.15
CA ALA A 46 -14.80 33.11 -20.03
C ALA A 46 -14.00 33.58 -18.80
N ILE A 47 -13.76 32.70 -17.82
CA ILE A 47 -13.26 33.09 -16.48
C ILE A 47 -12.01 32.30 -16.06
N THR A 48 -11.72 31.15 -16.68
CA THR A 48 -10.61 30.28 -16.28
C THR A 48 -9.56 30.10 -17.38
N PRO A 49 -8.27 30.33 -17.08
CA PRO A 49 -7.18 30.07 -18.02
C PRO A 49 -7.20 28.61 -18.51
N ILE A 50 -6.82 28.39 -19.78
CA ILE A 50 -6.81 27.08 -20.44
C ILE A 50 -6.01 26.03 -19.64
N GLU A 51 -4.94 26.45 -18.97
CA GLU A 51 -4.07 25.62 -18.15
C GLU A 51 -4.79 25.09 -16.91
N MET A 52 -5.68 25.89 -16.32
CA MET A 52 -6.55 25.44 -15.23
C MET A 52 -7.59 24.45 -15.72
N ASN A 53 -8.15 24.64 -16.92
CA ASN A 53 -9.08 23.68 -17.51
C ASN A 53 -8.40 22.34 -17.78
N LEU A 54 -7.15 22.34 -18.23
CA LEU A 54 -6.36 21.14 -18.46
C LEU A 54 -6.03 20.40 -17.14
N LEU A 55 -5.67 21.16 -16.10
CA LEU A 55 -5.48 20.62 -14.76
C LEU A 55 -6.80 20.03 -14.21
N MET A 56 -7.93 20.70 -14.42
CA MET A 56 -9.27 20.25 -14.00
C MET A 56 -9.73 19.01 -14.78
N ALA A 57 -9.43 18.92 -16.08
CA ALA A 57 -9.70 17.76 -16.91
C ALA A 57 -8.93 16.50 -16.46
N VAL A 58 -7.80 16.66 -15.76
CA VAL A 58 -7.02 15.55 -15.18
C VAL A 58 -7.40 15.30 -13.72
N LEU A 59 -7.54 16.36 -12.92
CA LEU A 59 -7.84 16.28 -11.49
C LEU A 59 -9.28 15.85 -11.21
N ILE A 60 -10.27 16.26 -11.99
CA ILE A 60 -11.67 15.86 -11.75
C ILE A 60 -11.87 14.37 -12.03
N PRO A 61 -11.48 13.80 -13.18
CA PRO A 61 -11.58 12.36 -13.36
C PRO A 61 -10.74 11.61 -12.33
N GLY A 62 -9.55 12.11 -11.96
CA GLY A 62 -8.75 11.56 -10.87
C GLY A 62 -9.51 11.55 -9.54
N ALA A 63 -10.13 12.67 -9.15
CA ALA A 63 -10.91 12.82 -7.92
C ALA A 63 -12.23 12.03 -7.96
N VAL A 64 -12.88 11.89 -9.13
CA VAL A 64 -14.13 11.14 -9.29
C VAL A 64 -13.87 9.62 -9.35
N LEU A 65 -12.76 9.20 -9.95
CA LEU A 65 -12.30 7.80 -9.95
C LEU A 65 -11.79 7.37 -8.58
N MET A 66 -11.11 8.28 -7.89
CA MET A 66 -10.76 8.09 -6.50
C MET A 66 -11.94 8.32 -5.56
N LEU A 67 -13.08 8.85 -6.01
CA LEU A 67 -14.23 9.23 -5.16
C LEU A 67 -14.71 8.10 -4.24
N PRO A 68 -14.81 6.83 -4.66
CA PRO A 68 -15.18 5.75 -3.75
C PRO A 68 -14.13 5.51 -2.66
N THR A 69 -12.84 5.68 -2.99
CA THR A 69 -11.68 5.56 -2.08
C THR A 69 -11.49 6.83 -1.22
N LEU A 70 -11.84 7.99 -1.77
CA LEU A 70 -11.81 9.32 -1.17
C LEU A 70 -12.98 9.48 -0.20
N MET A 71 -14.17 8.95 -0.52
CA MET A 71 -15.34 8.84 0.38
C MET A 71 -14.98 8.11 1.69
N PHE A 72 -14.02 7.18 1.65
CA PHE A 72 -13.43 6.53 2.83
C PHE A 72 -12.28 7.32 3.49
N SER A 73 -11.67 8.30 2.81
CA SER A 73 -10.39 8.93 3.19
C SER A 73 -10.41 10.47 3.27
N PHE A 74 -11.60 11.06 3.44
CA PHE A 74 -11.84 12.47 3.15
C PHE A 74 -10.91 13.45 3.88
N GLY A 75 -10.68 13.26 5.18
CA GLY A 75 -9.78 14.13 5.96
C GLY A 75 -8.29 13.85 5.75
N SER A 76 -7.91 12.66 5.30
CA SER A 76 -6.50 12.23 5.15
C SER A 76 -5.94 12.43 3.76
N VAL A 77 -6.79 12.78 2.79
CA VAL A 77 -6.32 13.07 1.42
C VAL A 77 -6.44 14.55 1.13
N LEU A 78 -7.54 15.22 1.50
CA LEU A 78 -7.72 16.64 1.20
C LEU A 78 -6.73 17.54 1.94
N LEU A 79 -6.52 17.32 3.25
CA LEU A 79 -5.60 18.15 4.02
C LEU A 79 -4.14 17.94 3.57
N PRO A 80 -3.67 16.70 3.31
CA PRO A 80 -2.36 16.51 2.71
C PRO A 80 -2.24 16.98 1.27
N LEU A 81 -3.30 16.88 0.44
CA LEU A 81 -3.30 17.47 -0.90
C LEU A 81 -3.24 18.99 -0.85
N PHE A 82 -3.97 19.63 0.06
CA PHE A 82 -3.90 21.07 0.28
C PHE A 82 -2.53 21.48 0.82
N SER A 83 -1.98 20.72 1.77
CA SER A 83 -0.63 20.97 2.29
C SER A 83 0.43 20.76 1.22
N ALA A 84 0.30 19.72 0.39
CA ALA A 84 1.16 19.46 -0.75
C ALA A 84 1.06 20.59 -1.78
N PHE A 85 -0.15 21.07 -2.04
CA PHE A 85 -0.42 22.19 -2.93
C PHE A 85 0.24 23.48 -2.42
N VAL A 86 -0.02 23.87 -1.16
CA VAL A 86 0.60 25.05 -0.53
C VAL A 86 2.12 24.92 -0.55
N TYR A 87 2.64 23.72 -0.23
CA TYR A 87 4.06 23.42 -0.33
C TYR A 87 4.61 23.60 -1.75
N CYS A 88 3.91 23.11 -2.77
CA CYS A 88 4.30 23.28 -4.17
C CYS A 88 4.38 24.76 -4.52
N TYR A 89 3.33 25.54 -4.24
CA TYR A 89 3.28 26.95 -4.59
C TYR A 89 4.30 27.80 -3.83
N CYS A 90 4.49 27.55 -2.54
CA CYS A 90 5.54 28.21 -1.76
C CYS A 90 6.92 27.85 -2.31
N SER A 91 7.15 26.58 -2.69
CA SER A 91 8.41 26.14 -3.29
C SER A 91 8.65 26.82 -4.65
N THR A 92 7.65 26.85 -5.53
CA THR A 92 7.69 27.53 -6.83
C THR A 92 7.99 29.02 -6.65
N SER A 93 7.29 29.70 -5.74
CA SER A 93 7.49 31.13 -5.47
C SER A 93 8.90 31.41 -4.94
N ALA A 94 9.41 30.56 -4.06
CA ALA A 94 10.76 30.69 -3.52
C ALA A 94 11.83 30.46 -4.61
N LEU A 95 11.64 29.45 -5.47
CA LEU A 95 12.55 29.19 -6.58
C LEU A 95 12.57 30.35 -7.58
N LEU A 96 11.41 30.91 -7.92
CA LEU A 96 11.32 32.10 -8.78
C LEU A 96 11.98 33.32 -8.13
N ALA A 97 11.76 33.54 -6.83
CA ALA A 97 12.41 34.63 -6.11
C ALA A 97 13.94 34.51 -6.11
N ILE A 98 14.47 33.29 -5.94
CA ILE A 98 15.91 33.01 -6.03
C ILE A 98 16.41 33.30 -7.44
N ALA A 99 15.68 32.87 -8.46
CA ALA A 99 16.07 33.06 -9.84
C ALA A 99 16.13 34.54 -10.23
N VAL A 100 15.16 35.34 -9.78
CA VAL A 100 15.15 36.80 -9.95
C VAL A 100 16.30 37.48 -9.18
N ALA A 101 16.58 37.05 -7.95
CA ALA A 101 17.55 37.72 -7.08
C ALA A 101 19.01 37.31 -7.34
N ALA A 102 19.24 36.05 -7.73
CA ALA A 102 20.57 35.45 -7.81
C ALA A 102 20.91 34.94 -9.22
N GLY A 103 19.94 34.81 -10.13
CA GLY A 103 20.15 34.34 -11.50
C GLY A 103 19.87 32.85 -11.72
N THR A 104 20.00 32.43 -12.98
CA THR A 104 19.59 31.11 -13.47
C THR A 104 20.47 29.97 -12.94
N GLU A 105 21.77 30.20 -12.71
CA GLU A 105 22.69 29.20 -12.15
C GLU A 105 22.27 28.78 -10.74
N TRP A 106 21.92 29.77 -9.91
CA TRP A 106 21.44 29.54 -8.54
C TRP A 106 20.07 28.89 -8.52
N PHE A 107 19.20 29.23 -9.46
CA PHE A 107 17.92 28.53 -9.65
C PHE A 107 18.12 27.03 -9.90
N ILE A 108 19.01 26.65 -10.82
CA ILE A 108 19.26 25.22 -11.15
C ILE A 108 19.83 24.48 -9.94
N LEU A 109 20.79 25.08 -9.23
CA LEU A 109 21.37 24.48 -8.02
C LEU A 109 20.29 24.30 -6.93
N CYS A 110 19.50 25.33 -6.66
CA CYS A 110 18.42 25.26 -5.68
C CYS A 110 17.32 24.28 -6.09
N PHE A 111 17.00 24.17 -7.38
CA PHE A 111 16.07 23.17 -7.92
C PHE A 111 16.62 21.74 -7.75
N ALA A 112 17.91 21.52 -8.00
CA ALA A 112 18.55 20.22 -7.78
C ALA A 112 18.55 19.82 -6.29
N LEU A 113 18.85 20.76 -5.39
CA LEU A 113 18.77 20.55 -3.94
C LEU A 113 17.33 20.32 -3.48
N TRP A 114 16.39 21.06 -4.05
CA TRP A 114 14.96 20.91 -3.76
C TRP A 114 14.42 19.56 -4.22
N THR A 115 14.76 19.11 -5.44
CA THR A 115 14.39 17.77 -5.93
C THR A 115 15.07 16.67 -5.11
N PHE A 116 16.31 16.89 -4.65
CA PHE A 116 17.03 15.97 -3.76
C PHE A 116 16.31 15.80 -2.45
N TRP A 117 15.91 16.91 -1.85
CA TRP A 117 15.13 16.92 -0.63
C TRP A 117 13.81 16.19 -0.78
N ASN A 118 13.06 16.51 -1.83
CA ASN A 118 11.77 15.88 -2.09
C ASN A 118 11.93 14.39 -2.36
N SER A 119 13.01 13.96 -3.02
CA SER A 119 13.21 12.53 -3.30
C SER A 119 13.33 11.68 -2.03
N PHE A 120 13.80 12.20 -0.89
CA PHE A 120 13.80 11.43 0.38
C PHE A 120 12.41 11.00 0.81
N MET A 121 11.40 11.84 0.55
CA MET A 121 10.00 11.53 0.83
C MET A 121 9.46 10.42 -0.09
N ARG A 122 10.14 10.15 -1.22
CA ARG A 122 9.68 9.28 -2.31
C ARG A 122 10.04 7.80 -2.14
N TRP A 123 10.82 7.46 -1.11
CA TRP A 123 11.36 6.11 -0.92
C TRP A 123 10.30 5.05 -0.56
N ASP A 124 9.20 5.44 0.09
CA ASP A 124 8.08 4.53 0.31
C ASP A 124 7.22 4.45 -0.96
N LYS A 125 6.79 3.26 -1.41
CA LYS A 125 5.94 3.09 -2.60
C LYS A 125 4.63 3.88 -2.47
N LEU A 126 4.05 3.94 -1.26
CA LEU A 126 2.81 4.67 -0.98
C LEU A 126 3.01 6.19 -1.02
N GLU A 127 4.11 6.68 -0.43
CA GLU A 127 4.43 8.12 -0.41
C GLU A 127 5.03 8.59 -1.75
N GLY A 128 5.62 7.68 -2.52
CA GLY A 128 6.35 7.98 -3.74
C GLY A 128 5.48 8.49 -4.88
N GLY A 129 4.20 8.13 -4.88
CA GLY A 129 3.18 8.72 -5.75
C GLY A 129 2.87 10.17 -5.37
N LYS A 130 2.68 10.46 -4.08
CA LYS A 130 2.36 11.81 -3.58
C LYS A 130 3.48 12.80 -3.88
N VAL A 131 4.73 12.38 -3.66
CA VAL A 131 5.91 13.19 -3.95
C VAL A 131 6.12 13.37 -5.44
N GLY A 132 5.82 12.34 -6.25
CA GLY A 132 5.80 12.47 -7.70
C GLY A 132 4.82 13.55 -8.16
N ILE A 133 3.61 13.58 -7.59
CA ILE A 133 2.63 14.64 -7.85
C ILE A 133 3.17 16.00 -7.42
N ILE A 134 3.74 16.14 -6.23
CA ILE A 134 4.35 17.41 -5.77
C ILE A 134 5.40 17.91 -6.75
N ILE A 135 6.32 17.05 -7.18
CA ILE A 135 7.39 17.42 -8.10
C ILE A 135 6.83 17.81 -9.46
N VAL A 136 5.89 17.04 -9.99
CA VAL A 136 5.22 17.34 -11.26
C VAL A 136 4.44 18.63 -11.16
N THR A 137 3.71 18.88 -10.07
CA THR A 137 2.95 20.10 -9.84
C THR A 137 3.88 21.31 -9.75
N VAL A 138 5.01 21.23 -9.05
CA VAL A 138 6.00 22.31 -9.03
C VAL A 138 6.59 22.51 -10.42
N ILE A 139 7.06 21.47 -11.10
CA ILE A 139 7.59 21.60 -12.47
C ILE A 139 6.54 22.26 -13.37
N PHE A 140 5.32 21.74 -13.38
CA PHE A 140 4.20 22.28 -14.16
C PHE A 140 3.88 23.73 -13.79
N GLN A 141 3.96 24.11 -12.52
CA GLN A 141 3.78 25.51 -12.11
C GLN A 141 4.92 26.42 -12.55
N THR A 142 6.16 25.93 -12.44
CA THR A 142 7.36 26.70 -12.79
C THR A 142 7.52 26.84 -14.30
N THR A 143 7.05 25.85 -15.08
CA THR A 143 7.27 25.78 -16.53
C THR A 143 6.00 26.00 -17.37
N ILE A 144 4.78 25.84 -16.84
CA ILE A 144 3.53 25.80 -17.64
C ILE A 144 2.47 26.83 -17.20
N ILE A 145 2.25 27.08 -15.90
CA ILE A 145 1.06 27.83 -15.43
C ILE A 145 1.17 29.37 -15.54
N TRP A 146 2.34 29.96 -15.83
CA TRP A 146 2.45 31.42 -16.01
C TRP A 146 3.26 31.78 -17.26
N PRO A 147 3.00 32.94 -17.92
CA PRO A 147 3.88 33.48 -18.94
C PRO A 147 5.28 33.54 -18.36
N THR A 148 6.11 32.67 -18.92
CA THR A 148 7.54 32.42 -18.77
C THR A 148 8.23 32.93 -17.50
N TYR A 149 9.10 32.10 -16.93
CA TYR A 149 10.23 32.56 -16.10
C TYR A 149 10.81 33.91 -16.59
N ASP A 150 10.92 34.09 -17.91
CA ASP A 150 11.29 35.33 -18.58
C ASP A 150 10.37 36.53 -18.30
N THR A 151 9.06 36.38 -18.14
CA THR A 151 8.17 37.52 -17.82
C THR A 151 8.37 37.97 -16.37
N VAL A 152 8.61 37.03 -15.46
CA VAL A 152 8.93 37.38 -14.06
C VAL A 152 10.29 38.05 -13.96
N GLN A 153 11.28 37.59 -14.74
CA GLN A 153 12.63 38.14 -14.75
C GLN A 153 12.72 39.44 -15.55
N ASN A 154 12.12 39.48 -16.74
CA ASN A 154 12.29 40.52 -17.75
C ASN A 154 11.08 41.44 -17.86
N GLY A 155 9.95 41.19 -17.21
CA GLY A 155 8.75 42.04 -17.29
C GLY A 155 7.79 41.70 -18.41
N PHE A 156 6.80 42.56 -18.66
CA PHE A 156 5.78 42.37 -19.68
C PHE A 156 5.56 43.64 -20.52
N THR A 157 5.09 43.46 -21.75
CA THR A 157 4.77 44.56 -22.67
C THR A 157 3.26 44.60 -22.94
N VAL A 158 2.67 45.75 -23.26
CA VAL A 158 1.25 45.91 -23.60
C VAL A 158 1.10 46.90 -24.76
N PRO A 159 0.48 46.52 -25.90
CA PRO A 159 -0.04 45.19 -26.21
C PRO A 159 1.13 44.23 -26.48
N ASP A 160 1.24 43.17 -25.69
CA ASP A 160 2.08 42.03 -26.02
C ASP A 160 1.16 40.97 -26.62
N PRO A 161 1.48 40.51 -27.85
CA PRO A 161 0.75 39.42 -28.42
C PRO A 161 0.83 38.15 -27.57
N SER A 162 1.80 37.88 -26.72
CA SER A 162 1.74 36.68 -25.88
C SER A 162 0.63 36.69 -24.81
N ILE A 163 0.00 37.83 -24.56
CA ILE A 163 -0.95 38.06 -23.47
C ILE A 163 -2.41 37.88 -23.94
N SER A 164 -3.24 37.17 -23.15
CA SER A 164 -4.65 36.96 -23.50
C SER A 164 -5.40 38.29 -23.69
N PRO A 165 -6.36 38.41 -24.61
CA PRO A 165 -7.08 39.67 -24.85
C PRO A 165 -7.75 40.24 -23.60
N LEU A 166 -8.31 39.39 -22.74
CA LEU A 166 -8.90 39.77 -21.47
C LEU A 166 -7.84 40.31 -20.51
N THR A 167 -6.72 39.60 -20.37
CA THR A 167 -5.56 40.02 -19.57
C THR A 167 -5.00 41.35 -20.07
N ALA A 168 -4.84 41.50 -21.39
CA ALA A 168 -4.37 42.72 -22.02
C ALA A 168 -5.34 43.88 -21.78
N GLN A 169 -6.65 43.64 -21.80
CA GLN A 169 -7.65 44.66 -21.49
C GLN A 169 -7.56 45.11 -20.02
N VAL A 170 -7.39 44.18 -19.09
CA VAL A 170 -7.22 44.50 -17.66
C VAL A 170 -5.90 45.25 -17.42
N LEU A 171 -4.80 44.79 -18.00
CA LEU A 171 -3.49 45.46 -17.91
C LEU A 171 -3.51 46.84 -18.56
N LYS A 172 -4.19 47.02 -19.70
CA LYS A 172 -4.44 48.34 -20.31
C LYS A 172 -5.19 49.25 -19.35
N GLY A 173 -6.14 48.72 -18.58
CA GLY A 173 -6.81 49.45 -17.51
C GLY A 173 -5.82 49.97 -16.47
N PHE A 174 -4.93 49.10 -15.97
CA PHE A 174 -3.90 49.47 -14.99
C PHE A 174 -2.86 50.47 -15.52
N LEU A 175 -2.58 50.43 -16.82
CA LEU A 175 -1.57 51.28 -17.46
C LEU A 175 -2.15 52.56 -18.09
N SER A 176 -3.47 52.72 -18.08
CA SER A 176 -4.16 53.81 -18.79
C SER A 176 -3.67 55.20 -18.41
N ASP A 177 -3.42 55.45 -17.12
CA ASP A 177 -2.90 56.73 -16.63
C ASP A 177 -1.46 56.99 -17.09
N ALA A 178 -0.60 55.96 -17.08
CA ALA A 178 0.78 56.07 -17.55
C ALA A 178 0.83 56.31 -19.07
N VAL A 179 -0.04 55.64 -19.83
CA VAL A 179 -0.21 55.85 -21.27
C VAL A 179 -0.70 57.27 -21.54
N GLY A 180 -1.70 57.75 -20.79
CA GLY A 180 -2.20 59.13 -20.92
C GLY A 180 -1.13 60.18 -20.65
N GLU A 181 -0.31 60.00 -19.61
CA GLU A 181 0.81 60.89 -19.31
C GLU A 181 1.87 60.89 -20.42
N ALA A 182 2.23 59.71 -20.94
CA ALA A 182 3.18 59.59 -22.04
C ALA A 182 2.65 60.26 -23.33
N MET A 183 1.37 60.06 -23.67
CA MET A 183 0.75 60.71 -24.84
C MET A 183 0.76 62.24 -24.70
N MET A 184 0.62 62.79 -23.49
CA MET A 184 0.76 64.24 -23.27
C MET A 184 2.20 64.74 -23.46
N LYS A 185 3.22 63.88 -23.26
CA LYS A 185 4.64 64.20 -23.50
C LYS A 185 5.03 64.13 -24.98
N GLY A 186 4.15 63.63 -25.86
CA GLY A 186 4.37 63.54 -27.31
C GLY A 186 5.07 62.24 -27.74
N GLU A 187 5.46 62.17 -29.01
CA GLU A 187 6.13 61.01 -29.60
C GLU A 187 7.45 60.66 -28.90
N GLY A 188 7.75 59.36 -28.78
CA GLY A 188 8.97 58.85 -28.16
C GLY A 188 8.73 57.86 -27.03
N THR A 189 9.81 57.35 -26.43
CA THR A 189 9.77 56.46 -25.27
C THR A 189 9.94 57.27 -23.99
N HIS A 190 8.96 57.15 -23.09
CA HIS A 190 8.89 57.89 -21.84
C HIS A 190 8.86 56.92 -20.66
N ASP A 191 9.73 57.14 -19.69
CA ASP A 191 9.62 56.52 -18.37
C ASP A 191 8.53 57.25 -17.57
N VAL A 192 7.46 56.54 -17.23
CA VAL A 192 6.33 57.09 -16.49
C VAL A 192 6.12 56.30 -15.20
N LEU A 193 6.09 57.01 -14.08
CA LEU A 193 5.79 56.39 -12.78
C LEU A 193 4.29 56.13 -12.69
N ILE A 194 3.90 54.87 -12.49
CA ILE A 194 2.51 54.51 -12.29
C ILE A 194 2.09 54.99 -10.89
N THR A 195 1.11 55.90 -10.82
CA THR A 195 0.66 56.52 -9.55
C THR A 195 -0.64 55.91 -9.02
N THR A 196 -1.39 55.24 -9.88
CA THR A 196 -2.72 54.65 -9.61
C THR A 196 -2.69 53.17 -10.00
N SER A 197 -3.66 52.38 -9.52
CA SER A 197 -3.77 50.91 -9.72
C SER A 197 -2.90 50.02 -8.81
N ASP A 198 -3.08 48.71 -8.97
CA ASP A 198 -2.28 47.65 -8.33
C ASP A 198 -0.78 47.72 -8.72
N LEU A 199 -0.43 48.45 -9.78
CA LEU A 199 0.95 48.66 -10.24
C LEU A 199 1.61 49.95 -9.69
N ALA A 200 0.96 50.64 -8.75
CA ALA A 200 1.48 51.90 -8.20
C ALA A 200 2.91 51.77 -7.65
N GLY A 201 3.77 52.73 -8.02
CA GLY A 201 5.18 52.77 -7.64
C GLY A 201 6.14 52.06 -8.62
N GLN A 202 5.62 51.38 -9.65
CA GLN A 202 6.45 50.86 -10.74
C GLN A 202 6.64 51.89 -11.86
N THR A 203 7.77 51.80 -12.57
CA THR A 203 8.03 52.64 -13.75
C THR A 203 7.67 51.87 -15.01
N ALA A 204 6.81 52.44 -15.83
CA ALA A 204 6.45 51.93 -17.14
C ALA A 204 7.20 52.69 -18.23
N GLN A 205 7.86 51.98 -19.14
CA GLN A 205 8.36 52.55 -20.40
C GLN A 205 7.24 52.55 -21.43
N VAL A 206 6.67 53.72 -21.68
CA VAL A 206 5.63 53.89 -22.69
C VAL A 206 6.25 54.49 -23.94
N THR A 207 6.23 53.75 -25.04
CA THR A 207 6.62 54.23 -26.37
C THR A 207 5.37 54.68 -27.12
N VAL A 208 5.36 55.96 -27.51
CA VAL A 208 4.31 56.58 -28.34
C VAL A 208 4.85 56.72 -29.75
N SER A 209 4.24 55.98 -30.69
CA SER A 209 4.56 56.00 -32.11
C SER A 209 3.96 57.21 -32.82
N GLU A 210 4.47 57.55 -34.00
CA GLU A 210 3.98 58.68 -34.83
C GLU A 210 2.50 58.54 -35.24
N ASP A 211 2.01 57.31 -35.37
CA ASP A 211 0.61 57.01 -35.69
C ASP A 211 -0.32 57.09 -34.46
N GLY A 212 0.22 57.45 -33.28
CA GLY A 212 -0.48 57.51 -32.01
C GLY A 212 -0.68 56.15 -31.32
N THR A 213 -0.13 55.06 -31.88
CA THR A 213 -0.12 53.76 -31.19
C THR A 213 0.85 53.76 -30.03
N THR A 214 0.55 52.98 -28.98
CA THR A 214 1.36 52.91 -27.77
C THR A 214 1.77 51.49 -27.44
N SER A 215 3.03 51.32 -27.04
CA SER A 215 3.53 50.09 -26.41
C SER A 215 4.08 50.41 -25.03
N THR A 216 3.66 49.67 -24.02
CA THR A 216 4.02 49.92 -22.62
C THR A 216 4.75 48.71 -22.07
N TYR A 217 6.02 48.89 -21.69
CA TYR A 217 6.82 47.88 -21.04
C TYR A 217 6.90 48.17 -19.54
N VAL A 218 6.67 47.15 -18.72
CA VAL A 218 6.86 47.22 -17.27
C VAL A 218 7.89 46.16 -16.88
N ALA A 219 9.00 46.61 -16.30
CA ALA A 219 10.08 45.71 -15.88
C ALA A 219 9.60 44.73 -14.81
N GLY A 220 10.06 43.48 -14.91
CA GLY A 220 9.74 42.41 -13.98
C GLY A 220 10.45 42.57 -12.65
N GLY A 221 10.47 41.49 -11.87
CA GLY A 221 11.25 41.38 -10.65
C GLY A 221 10.43 40.97 -9.41
N MET A 222 11.02 41.20 -8.24
CA MET A 222 10.48 40.72 -6.95
C MET A 222 9.09 41.27 -6.64
N TRP A 223 8.76 42.47 -7.13
CA TRP A 223 7.44 43.07 -6.96
C TRP A 223 6.35 42.26 -7.66
N MET A 224 6.65 41.64 -8.80
CA MET A 224 5.69 40.82 -9.56
C MET A 224 5.43 39.50 -8.81
N VAL A 225 6.49 38.90 -8.24
CA VAL A 225 6.37 37.74 -7.33
C VAL A 225 5.50 38.09 -6.12
N LYS A 226 5.69 39.27 -5.52
CA LYS A 226 4.84 39.75 -4.42
C LYS A 226 3.39 39.99 -4.87
N GLY A 227 3.21 40.59 -6.05
CA GLY A 227 1.92 40.87 -6.66
C GLY A 227 1.04 39.63 -6.79
N MET A 228 1.63 38.48 -7.15
CA MET A 228 0.93 37.20 -7.22
C MET A 228 0.17 36.85 -5.93
N TRP A 229 0.71 37.23 -4.77
CA TRP A 229 0.12 36.94 -3.46
C TRP A 229 -0.88 37.98 -2.98
N THR A 230 -0.73 39.24 -3.40
CA THR A 230 -1.42 40.38 -2.80
C THR A 230 -2.54 40.95 -3.67
N PHE A 231 -2.48 40.75 -4.98
CA PHE A 231 -3.52 41.23 -5.89
C PHE A 231 -4.77 40.36 -5.79
N SER A 232 -5.94 41.00 -5.93
CA SER A 232 -7.25 40.35 -5.75
C SER A 232 -8.17 40.58 -6.97
N GLY A 233 -9.20 39.75 -7.09
CA GLY A 233 -10.20 39.82 -8.16
C GLY A 233 -10.07 38.67 -9.15
N VAL A 234 -11.19 38.03 -9.48
CA VAL A 234 -11.23 36.83 -10.36
C VAL A 234 -10.74 37.15 -11.79
N ASP A 235 -10.98 38.40 -12.22
CA ASP A 235 -10.56 38.91 -13.53
C ASP A 235 -9.13 39.47 -13.51
N ASN A 236 -8.49 39.58 -12.33
CA ASN A 236 -7.14 40.12 -12.24
C ASN A 236 -6.14 39.03 -12.64
N PRO A 237 -5.47 39.19 -13.79
CA PRO A 237 -4.57 38.18 -14.31
C PRO A 237 -3.25 38.15 -13.56
N LEU A 238 -3.00 39.03 -12.58
CA LEU A 238 -1.84 38.98 -11.70
C LEU A 238 -2.20 38.37 -10.32
N ALA A 239 -3.48 38.15 -10.01
CA ALA A 239 -4.00 37.62 -8.74
C ALA A 239 -4.11 36.08 -8.70
N SER A 240 -3.34 35.36 -9.51
CA SER A 240 -3.59 33.94 -9.75
C SER A 240 -3.43 33.05 -8.54
N PHE A 241 -2.49 33.37 -7.64
CA PHE A 241 -2.29 32.57 -6.45
C PHE A 241 -3.50 32.69 -5.53
N GLN A 242 -3.99 33.91 -5.30
CA GLN A 242 -5.18 34.14 -4.49
C GLN A 242 -6.41 33.46 -5.12
N ASN A 243 -6.62 33.62 -6.43
CA ASN A 243 -7.76 33.05 -7.13
C ASN A 243 -7.76 31.51 -7.14
N MET A 244 -6.59 30.88 -7.34
CA MET A 244 -6.44 29.42 -7.26
C MET A 244 -6.71 28.90 -5.83
N MET A 245 -6.26 29.60 -4.79
CA MET A 245 -6.54 29.24 -3.40
C MET A 245 -8.03 29.28 -3.08
N VAL A 246 -8.73 30.33 -3.52
CA VAL A 246 -10.19 30.46 -3.36
C VAL A 246 -10.92 29.31 -4.08
N PHE A 247 -10.54 29.04 -5.31
CA PHE A 247 -11.12 27.95 -6.10
C PHE A 247 -10.93 26.58 -5.46
N ILE A 248 -9.74 26.30 -4.95
CA ILE A 248 -9.47 25.04 -4.27
C ILE A 248 -10.30 24.94 -3.00
N CYS A 249 -10.38 25.98 -2.17
CA CYS A 249 -11.28 25.99 -1.01
C CYS A 249 -12.73 25.61 -1.40
N TRP A 250 -13.21 26.05 -2.56
CA TRP A 250 -14.50 25.63 -3.12
C TRP A 250 -14.54 24.16 -3.54
N VAL A 251 -13.52 23.63 -4.24
CA VAL A 251 -13.43 22.20 -4.57
C VAL A 251 -13.39 21.35 -3.30
N ILE A 252 -12.62 21.76 -2.29
CA ILE A 252 -12.58 21.12 -0.97
C ILE A 252 -13.97 21.09 -0.37
N LEU A 253 -14.69 22.22 -0.36
CA LEU A 253 -16.05 22.31 0.17
C LEU A 253 -17.02 21.38 -0.58
N ILE A 254 -17.05 21.44 -1.91
CA ILE A 254 -17.93 20.63 -2.76
C ILE A 254 -17.66 19.14 -2.58
N VAL A 255 -16.38 18.74 -2.65
CA VAL A 255 -15.97 17.35 -2.48
C VAL A 255 -16.32 16.90 -1.06
N SER A 256 -16.10 17.74 -0.03
CA SER A 256 -16.44 17.45 1.37
C SER A 256 -17.94 17.29 1.64
N LEU A 257 -18.81 17.77 0.74
CA LEU A 257 -20.25 17.57 0.83
C LEU A 257 -20.68 16.20 0.26
N VAL A 258 -19.90 15.56 -0.61
CA VAL A 258 -20.21 14.25 -1.25
C VAL A 258 -20.33 13.08 -0.25
N PRO A 259 -19.52 12.95 0.83
CA PRO A 259 -19.67 11.95 1.90
C PRO A 259 -21.02 11.94 2.61
N LEU A 260 -21.78 13.02 2.50
CA LEU A 260 -23.14 13.09 3.05
C LEU A 260 -24.13 12.24 2.22
N LEU A 261 -23.70 11.68 1.08
CA LEU A 261 -24.45 10.75 0.24
C LEU A 261 -24.08 9.29 0.56
N PRO A 262 -25.05 8.38 0.75
CA PRO A 262 -24.77 6.99 1.13
C PRO A 262 -24.16 6.17 -0.03
N PRO A 263 -23.12 5.33 0.20
CA PRO A 263 -22.64 4.35 -0.77
C PRO A 263 -23.64 3.19 -0.92
N TRP A 264 -23.81 2.67 -2.14
CA TRP A 264 -24.90 1.76 -2.48
C TRP A 264 -24.63 0.25 -2.25
N ARG A 265 -23.49 -0.20 -1.67
CA ARG A 265 -23.30 -1.60 -1.22
C ARG A 265 -22.32 -1.67 -0.03
N THR A 266 -22.70 -2.32 1.07
CA THR A 266 -21.97 -2.36 2.35
C THR A 266 -20.87 -3.42 2.35
N ALA A 267 -19.60 -3.00 2.44
CA ALA A 267 -18.43 -3.87 2.63
C ALA A 267 -18.65 -4.88 3.77
N ARG A 268 -19.40 -4.51 4.81
CA ARG A 268 -19.86 -5.38 5.90
C ARG A 268 -20.51 -6.67 5.41
N ASN A 269 -21.39 -6.60 4.41
CA ASN A 269 -22.05 -7.77 3.84
C ASN A 269 -21.05 -8.73 3.18
N TYR A 270 -20.07 -8.20 2.46
CA TYR A 270 -19.03 -9.00 1.84
C TYR A 270 -18.10 -9.66 2.87
N VAL A 271 -17.65 -8.89 3.88
CA VAL A 271 -16.78 -9.43 4.95
C VAL A 271 -17.46 -10.60 5.64
N TRP A 272 -18.72 -10.41 6.01
CA TRP A 272 -19.39 -11.36 6.89
C TRP A 272 -20.04 -12.54 6.15
N LYS A 273 -20.59 -12.36 4.93
CA LYS A 273 -21.23 -13.46 4.17
C LYS A 273 -20.26 -14.29 3.35
N ASP A 274 -19.13 -13.71 2.97
CA ASP A 274 -18.16 -14.37 2.08
C ASP A 274 -16.84 -14.62 2.80
N VAL A 275 -16.12 -13.57 3.18
CA VAL A 275 -14.73 -13.69 3.64
C VAL A 275 -14.61 -14.54 4.92
N LEU A 276 -15.40 -14.25 5.96
CA LEU A 276 -15.35 -14.99 7.22
C LEU A 276 -15.75 -16.48 7.04
N PRO A 277 -16.87 -16.82 6.35
CA PRO A 277 -17.21 -18.20 6.06
C PRO A 277 -16.15 -18.96 5.27
N TYR A 278 -15.53 -18.36 4.26
CA TYR A 278 -14.48 -19.02 3.49
C TYR A 278 -13.24 -19.31 4.35
N ALA A 279 -12.81 -18.34 5.16
CA ALA A 279 -11.69 -18.50 6.07
C ALA A 279 -11.92 -19.66 7.05
N LEU A 280 -13.09 -19.70 7.70
CA LEU A 280 -13.47 -20.77 8.63
C LEU A 280 -13.48 -22.16 7.98
N LYS A 281 -13.98 -22.27 6.74
CA LYS A 281 -13.99 -23.54 6.00
C LYS A 281 -12.60 -24.03 5.64
N ASP A 282 -11.72 -23.13 5.18
CA ASP A 282 -10.35 -23.49 4.88
C ASP A 282 -9.58 -23.89 6.16
N THR A 283 -9.83 -23.23 7.30
CA THR A 283 -9.29 -23.65 8.61
C THR A 283 -9.78 -25.03 9.03
N ALA A 284 -11.07 -25.31 8.90
CA ALA A 284 -11.61 -26.64 9.18
C ALA A 284 -10.99 -27.71 8.26
N SER A 285 -10.82 -27.40 6.98
CA SER A 285 -10.22 -28.30 5.99
C SER A 285 -8.76 -28.62 6.31
N ILE A 286 -7.94 -27.63 6.69
CA ILE A 286 -6.52 -27.87 6.98
C ILE A 286 -6.34 -28.72 8.24
N ILE A 287 -7.18 -28.53 9.27
CA ILE A 287 -7.16 -29.37 10.47
C ILE A 287 -7.51 -30.83 10.11
N ARG A 288 -8.54 -31.05 9.29
CA ARG A 288 -8.92 -32.40 8.83
C ARG A 288 -7.83 -33.04 7.97
N LEU A 289 -7.19 -32.28 7.10
CA LEU A 289 -6.11 -32.77 6.25
C LEU A 289 -4.87 -33.15 7.08
N ASN A 290 -4.51 -32.37 8.10
CA ASN A 290 -3.43 -32.72 9.03
C ASN A 290 -3.74 -34.00 9.82
N ALA A 291 -4.98 -34.16 10.29
CA ALA A 291 -5.41 -35.39 10.95
C ALA A 291 -5.36 -36.60 10.00
N SER A 292 -5.75 -36.43 8.73
CA SER A 292 -5.63 -37.48 7.71
C SER A 292 -4.17 -37.83 7.43
N ARG A 293 -3.28 -36.82 7.29
CA ARG A 293 -1.84 -37.02 7.11
C ARG A 293 -1.26 -37.89 8.21
N MET A 294 -1.59 -37.59 9.46
CA MET A 294 -1.16 -38.39 10.61
C MET A 294 -1.60 -39.85 10.52
N LYS A 295 -2.88 -40.10 10.20
CA LYS A 295 -3.40 -41.48 10.04
C LYS A 295 -2.63 -42.25 8.97
N VAL A 296 -2.31 -41.60 7.85
CA VAL A 296 -1.55 -42.22 6.77
C VAL A 296 -0.09 -42.49 7.19
N HIS A 297 0.55 -41.58 7.93
CA HIS A 297 1.89 -41.84 8.50
C HIS A 297 1.90 -42.94 9.55
N GLN A 298 0.85 -43.05 10.37
CA GLN A 298 0.69 -44.15 11.30
C GLN A 298 0.56 -45.49 10.55
N GLN A 299 -0.27 -45.54 9.49
CA GLN A 299 -0.36 -46.72 8.63
C GLN A 299 0.99 -47.09 8.01
N LEU A 300 1.77 -46.09 7.56
CA LEU A 300 3.12 -46.34 7.04
C LEU A 300 4.04 -46.94 8.11
N ARG A 301 4.00 -46.44 9.34
CA ARG A 301 4.79 -46.97 10.47
C ARG A 301 4.40 -48.40 10.82
N GLU A 302 3.10 -48.66 10.96
CA GLU A 302 2.57 -50.01 11.20
C GLU A 302 2.95 -50.98 10.06
N LEU A 303 3.01 -50.50 8.81
CA LEU A 303 3.50 -51.27 7.67
C LEU A 303 5.01 -51.52 7.75
N GLN A 304 5.80 -50.50 8.09
CA GLN A 304 7.27 -50.62 8.25
C GLN A 304 7.64 -51.61 9.36
N GLU A 305 6.92 -51.62 10.47
CA GLU A 305 7.09 -52.61 11.54
C GLU A 305 6.76 -54.03 11.06
N LYS A 306 5.75 -54.19 10.19
CA LYS A 306 5.42 -55.48 9.57
C LYS A 306 6.44 -55.93 8.51
N ILE A 307 7.05 -55.01 7.77
CA ILE A 307 8.03 -55.28 6.70
C ILE A 307 9.32 -55.90 7.25
N ILE A 308 9.65 -55.68 8.52
CA ILE A 308 10.76 -56.38 9.19
C ILE A 308 10.58 -57.92 9.17
N GLY A 309 9.38 -58.43 8.80
CA GLY A 309 9.08 -59.85 8.60
C GLY A 309 8.69 -60.32 7.18
N GLY A 310 8.70 -59.50 6.12
CA GLY A 310 8.29 -59.94 4.76
C GLY A 310 8.22 -58.86 3.66
N ASP A 311 8.11 -59.28 2.40
CA ASP A 311 8.13 -58.42 1.19
C ASP A 311 6.77 -57.73 0.95
N VAL A 312 6.65 -56.43 1.28
CA VAL A 312 5.40 -55.63 1.19
C VAL A 312 5.53 -54.41 0.27
N SER A 313 6.34 -54.51 -0.79
CA SER A 313 6.67 -53.38 -1.69
C SER A 313 5.45 -52.68 -2.33
N ALA A 314 4.33 -53.37 -2.55
CA ALA A 314 3.16 -52.79 -3.24
C ALA A 314 2.31 -51.89 -2.32
N GLU A 315 2.09 -52.28 -1.07
CA GLU A 315 1.28 -51.52 -0.10
C GLU A 315 2.00 -50.25 0.35
N GLU A 316 3.34 -50.31 0.48
CA GLU A 316 4.17 -49.14 0.77
C GLU A 316 4.06 -48.07 -0.33
N GLY A 317 4.01 -48.50 -1.60
CA GLY A 317 3.84 -47.59 -2.74
C GLY A 317 2.49 -46.85 -2.72
N GLU A 318 1.41 -47.54 -2.37
CA GLU A 318 0.07 -46.94 -2.26
C GLU A 318 -0.01 -45.94 -1.10
N ILE A 319 0.56 -46.29 0.07
CA ILE A 319 0.59 -45.38 1.22
C ILE A 319 1.41 -44.12 0.90
N LYS A 320 2.58 -44.26 0.27
CA LYS A 320 3.40 -43.11 -0.18
C LYS A 320 2.65 -42.21 -1.16
N ALA A 321 1.88 -42.78 -2.10
CA ALA A 321 1.04 -42.00 -3.01
C ALA A 321 -0.04 -41.21 -2.26
N ARG A 322 -0.70 -41.81 -1.26
CA ARG A 322 -1.70 -41.14 -0.41
C ARG A 322 -1.09 -40.03 0.46
N ILE A 323 0.16 -40.19 0.92
CA ILE A 323 0.91 -39.12 1.61
C ILE A 323 1.10 -37.94 0.66
N ALA A 324 1.66 -38.19 -0.53
CA ALA A 324 1.92 -37.13 -1.52
C ALA A 324 0.64 -36.38 -1.92
N GLU A 325 -0.46 -37.09 -2.15
CA GLU A 325 -1.76 -36.48 -2.45
C GLU A 325 -2.28 -35.62 -1.28
N THR A 326 -2.12 -36.11 -0.04
CA THR A 326 -2.54 -35.38 1.16
C THR A 326 -1.70 -34.12 1.35
N GLU A 327 -0.38 -34.19 1.14
CA GLU A 327 0.53 -33.04 1.21
C GLU A 327 0.21 -31.98 0.15
N GLU A 328 -0.12 -32.39 -1.08
CA GLU A 328 -0.56 -31.46 -2.12
C GLU A 328 -1.85 -30.73 -1.71
N LYS A 329 -2.82 -31.45 -1.15
CA LYS A 329 -4.07 -30.86 -0.63
C LYS A 329 -3.83 -29.92 0.55
N ILE A 330 -2.90 -30.26 1.45
CA ILE A 330 -2.50 -29.39 2.57
C ILE A 330 -1.88 -28.10 2.01
N LEU A 331 -0.95 -28.19 1.07
CA LEU A 331 -0.29 -27.03 0.47
C LEU A 331 -1.30 -26.12 -0.26
N ALA A 332 -2.22 -26.69 -1.04
CA ALA A 332 -3.26 -25.94 -1.73
C ALA A 332 -4.19 -25.21 -0.74
N THR A 333 -4.62 -25.90 0.32
CA THR A 333 -5.51 -25.34 1.35
C THR A 333 -4.79 -24.27 2.17
N ARG A 334 -3.52 -24.50 2.53
CA ARG A 334 -2.66 -23.53 3.21
C ARG A 334 -2.54 -22.25 2.41
N ARG A 335 -2.32 -22.32 1.08
CA ARG A 335 -2.25 -21.12 0.22
C ARG A 335 -3.54 -20.31 0.29
N ARG A 336 -4.71 -20.94 0.19
CA ARG A 336 -6.01 -20.23 0.32
C ARG A 336 -6.19 -19.61 1.71
N LEU A 337 -5.84 -20.35 2.75
CA LEU A 337 -5.95 -19.88 4.13
C LEU A 337 -5.07 -18.65 4.39
N MET A 338 -3.86 -18.61 3.83
CA MET A 338 -2.97 -17.44 3.95
C MET A 338 -3.56 -16.20 3.27
N VAL A 339 -4.27 -16.36 2.14
CA VAL A 339 -4.98 -15.24 1.50
C VAL A 339 -6.10 -14.72 2.40
N SER A 340 -6.92 -15.61 2.94
CA SER A 340 -8.00 -15.25 3.89
C SER A 340 -7.46 -14.62 5.17
N GLN A 341 -6.35 -15.13 5.71
CA GLN A 341 -5.70 -14.58 6.89
C GLN A 341 -5.14 -13.18 6.65
N ASN A 342 -4.57 -12.93 5.48
CA ASN A 342 -4.12 -11.58 5.10
C ASN A 342 -5.30 -10.60 5.00
N ALA A 343 -6.45 -11.04 4.50
CA ALA A 343 -7.66 -10.22 4.43
C ALA A 343 -8.27 -9.92 5.82
N LEU A 344 -8.12 -10.84 6.77
CA LEU A 344 -8.70 -10.74 8.12
C LEU A 344 -7.73 -10.19 9.18
N PHE A 345 -6.46 -9.97 8.82
CA PHE A 345 -5.40 -9.58 9.74
C PHE A 345 -5.75 -8.27 10.47
N ASP A 346 -5.60 -8.25 11.80
CA ASP A 346 -5.96 -7.16 12.72
C ASP A 346 -7.41 -6.64 12.58
N GLY A 347 -8.30 -7.47 12.03
CA GLY A 347 -9.66 -7.05 11.70
C GLY A 347 -9.69 -5.95 10.65
N SER A 348 -8.64 -5.77 9.85
CA SER A 348 -8.47 -4.64 8.92
C SER A 348 -9.67 -4.45 7.99
N LEU A 349 -10.16 -5.52 7.36
CA LEU A 349 -11.34 -5.48 6.49
C LEU A 349 -12.64 -5.25 7.28
N ALA A 350 -12.75 -5.76 8.51
CA ALA A 350 -13.88 -5.51 9.40
C ALA A 350 -13.89 -4.07 9.95
N ASN A 351 -12.73 -3.47 10.17
CA ASN A 351 -12.59 -2.09 10.61
C ASN A 351 -13.05 -1.09 9.52
N LEU A 352 -13.13 -1.52 8.25
CA LEU A 352 -13.75 -0.72 7.20
C LEU A 352 -15.25 -0.52 7.43
N THR A 353 -15.91 -1.37 8.21
CA THR A 353 -17.34 -1.25 8.51
C THR A 353 -17.68 -0.07 9.44
N TYR A 354 -16.71 0.47 10.18
CA TYR A 354 -16.87 1.68 11.00
C TYR A 354 -17.20 2.93 10.16
N PHE A 355 -16.92 2.89 8.85
CA PHE A 355 -17.09 4.02 7.93
C PHE A 355 -18.37 3.92 7.08
N GLU A 356 -19.17 2.88 7.25
CA GLU A 356 -20.46 2.79 6.57
C GLU A 356 -21.47 3.80 7.16
N PRO A 357 -22.32 4.46 6.34
CA PRO A 357 -23.18 5.53 6.83
C PRO A 357 -24.12 5.10 7.95
N ARG A 358 -24.32 6.02 8.90
CA ARG A 358 -25.26 5.95 10.04
C ARG A 358 -26.73 5.79 9.66
N LEU A 359 -27.06 5.79 8.37
CA LEU A 359 -28.42 5.72 7.84
C LEU A 359 -28.91 4.27 7.65
N LEU A 360 -28.03 3.27 7.74
CA LEU A 360 -28.45 1.88 7.82
C LEU A 360 -28.83 1.54 9.26
N ASN A 361 -30.09 1.14 9.41
CA ASN A 361 -30.91 1.04 10.61
C ASN A 361 -30.45 -0.04 11.62
N LEU A 362 -29.17 -0.05 12.00
CA LEU A 362 -28.62 -0.99 12.99
C LEU A 362 -28.32 -0.26 14.30
N LYS A 363 -29.06 -0.59 15.36
CA LYS A 363 -28.85 -0.03 16.71
C LYS A 363 -28.37 -1.13 17.66
N PRO A 364 -27.17 -1.02 18.29
CA PRO A 364 -26.10 -0.03 18.10
C PRO A 364 -24.98 -0.53 17.15
N VAL A 365 -24.60 0.30 16.17
CA VAL A 365 -23.45 0.06 15.26
C VAL A 365 -22.11 -0.19 16.01
N GLN A 366 -21.97 0.34 17.23
CA GLN A 366 -20.75 0.18 18.04
C GLN A 366 -20.52 -1.27 18.48
N CYS A 367 -21.58 -2.05 18.76
CA CYS A 367 -21.44 -3.44 19.15
C CYS A 367 -21.04 -4.30 17.95
N THR A 368 -21.69 -4.08 16.80
CA THR A 368 -21.46 -4.90 15.60
C THR A 368 -20.02 -4.81 15.09
N ALA A 369 -19.46 -3.62 14.88
CA ALA A 369 -18.11 -3.50 14.30
C ALA A 369 -17.01 -4.05 15.23
N GLU A 370 -17.13 -3.87 16.56
CA GLU A 370 -16.20 -4.45 17.54
C GLU A 370 -16.29 -5.98 17.57
N VAL A 371 -17.52 -6.53 17.52
CA VAL A 371 -17.75 -7.98 17.46
C VAL A 371 -17.21 -8.56 16.16
N LEU A 372 -17.43 -7.91 15.01
CA LEU A 372 -16.92 -8.36 13.71
C LEU A 372 -15.39 -8.31 13.64
N SER A 373 -14.78 -7.27 14.20
CA SER A 373 -13.32 -7.13 14.26
C SER A 373 -12.72 -8.21 15.16
N SER A 374 -13.31 -8.44 16.34
CA SER A 374 -12.91 -9.50 17.27
C SER A 374 -13.07 -10.90 16.65
N LEU A 375 -14.16 -11.12 15.91
CA LEU A 375 -14.40 -12.37 15.17
C LEU A 375 -13.35 -12.58 14.10
N SER A 376 -13.02 -11.54 13.32
CA SER A 376 -11.99 -11.59 12.28
C SER A 376 -10.60 -11.92 12.85
N VAL A 377 -10.22 -11.29 13.96
CA VAL A 377 -8.95 -11.56 14.65
C VAL A 377 -8.91 -12.99 15.18
N SER A 378 -9.99 -13.46 15.81
CA SER A 378 -10.08 -14.82 16.35
C SER A 378 -9.94 -15.88 15.25
N ILE A 379 -10.57 -15.63 14.09
CA ILE A 379 -10.45 -16.48 12.90
C ILE A 379 -9.01 -16.48 12.38
N ALA A 380 -8.37 -15.32 12.26
CA ALA A 380 -6.98 -15.24 11.82
C ALA A 380 -6.02 -16.00 12.76
N GLN A 381 -6.25 -15.94 14.07
CA GLN A 381 -5.46 -16.64 15.08
C GLN A 381 -5.60 -18.17 14.99
N ILE A 382 -6.84 -18.69 14.91
CA ILE A 382 -7.05 -20.14 14.78
C ILE A 382 -6.49 -20.68 13.46
N SER A 383 -6.60 -19.91 12.38
CA SER A 383 -6.01 -20.24 11.07
C SER A 383 -4.49 -20.36 11.16
N GLY A 384 -3.81 -19.38 11.76
CA GLY A 384 -2.36 -19.44 11.97
C GLY A 384 -1.94 -20.59 12.87
N THR A 385 -2.74 -20.89 13.90
CA THR A 385 -2.50 -22.03 14.81
C THR A 385 -2.62 -23.36 14.06
N ALA A 386 -3.65 -23.53 13.22
CA ALA A 386 -3.86 -24.74 12.42
C ALA A 386 -2.74 -24.97 11.39
N VAL A 387 -2.17 -23.89 10.84
CA VAL A 387 -1.00 -23.95 9.95
C VAL A 387 0.25 -24.38 10.72
N GLY A 388 0.50 -23.79 11.90
CA GLY A 388 1.66 -24.14 12.73
C GLY A 388 1.60 -25.57 13.25
N PHE A 389 0.41 -26.06 13.58
CA PHE A 389 0.19 -27.42 14.07
C PHE A 389 0.70 -28.50 13.08
N GLY A 390 0.52 -28.29 11.77
CA GLY A 390 1.00 -29.22 10.75
C GLY A 390 2.53 -29.41 10.75
N VAL A 391 3.29 -28.41 11.23
CA VAL A 391 4.77 -28.49 11.33
C VAL A 391 5.19 -29.31 12.54
N VAL A 392 4.44 -29.21 13.64
CA VAL A 392 4.73 -29.92 14.90
C VAL A 392 4.49 -31.42 14.77
N ILE A 393 3.47 -31.82 14.00
CA ILE A 393 3.17 -33.23 13.71
C ILE A 393 4.38 -33.96 13.11
N ASP A 394 5.18 -33.28 12.28
CA ASP A 394 6.28 -33.92 11.54
C ASP A 394 7.43 -34.41 12.44
N HIS A 395 7.40 -34.07 13.74
CA HIS A 395 8.53 -34.27 14.66
C HIS A 395 8.16 -35.04 15.95
N GLN A 396 6.92 -35.53 16.11
CA GLN A 396 6.51 -36.32 17.27
C GLN A 396 6.28 -37.80 16.94
N ASP A 397 6.95 -38.68 17.70
CA ASP A 397 6.82 -40.13 17.60
C ASP A 397 5.79 -40.75 18.55
N ASP A 398 5.19 -39.96 19.44
CA ASP A 398 4.30 -40.49 20.48
C ASP A 398 2.83 -40.64 20.00
N GLY A 399 2.50 -41.85 19.52
CA GLY A 399 1.24 -42.15 18.85
C GLY A 399 -0.03 -41.98 19.70
N GLU A 400 0.05 -42.15 21.03
CA GLU A 400 -1.14 -42.10 21.89
C GLU A 400 -1.55 -40.67 22.25
N PHE A 401 -0.57 -39.81 22.57
CA PHE A 401 -0.77 -38.38 22.77
C PHE A 401 -1.39 -37.73 21.54
N LEU A 402 -0.81 -38.00 20.36
CA LEU A 402 -1.24 -37.48 19.07
C LEU A 402 -2.69 -37.87 18.73
N LYS A 403 -3.13 -39.08 19.10
CA LYS A 403 -4.49 -39.56 18.85
C LYS A 403 -5.54 -38.76 19.63
N ASN A 404 -5.31 -38.53 20.92
CA ASN A 404 -6.23 -37.81 21.80
C ASN A 404 -6.33 -36.32 21.41
N VAL A 405 -5.20 -35.69 21.08
CA VAL A 405 -5.16 -34.31 20.58
C VAL A 405 -5.94 -34.19 19.26
N MET A 406 -5.83 -35.16 18.36
CA MET A 406 -6.53 -35.15 17.07
C MET A 406 -8.03 -35.27 17.11
N GLU A 407 -8.56 -36.01 18.05
CA GLU A 407 -10.01 -36.10 18.21
C GLU A 407 -10.61 -34.72 18.56
N GLN A 408 -9.99 -34.00 19.51
CA GLN A 408 -10.41 -32.64 19.86
C GLN A 408 -10.28 -31.64 18.71
N HIS A 409 -9.22 -31.76 17.90
CA HIS A 409 -9.00 -30.88 16.75
C HIS A 409 -10.04 -31.12 15.64
N LEU A 410 -10.40 -32.38 15.39
CA LEU A 410 -11.48 -32.73 14.45
C LEU A 410 -12.84 -32.20 14.91
N ILE A 411 -13.08 -32.22 16.21
CA ILE A 411 -14.26 -31.62 16.83
C ILE A 411 -14.26 -30.09 16.61
N ALA A 412 -13.15 -29.40 16.84
CA ALA A 412 -13.00 -27.98 16.54
C ALA A 412 -13.24 -27.67 15.06
N ALA A 413 -12.70 -28.49 14.14
CA ALA A 413 -12.92 -28.34 12.70
C ALA A 413 -14.40 -28.44 12.32
N LYS A 414 -15.16 -29.34 12.95
CA LYS A 414 -16.62 -29.44 12.74
C LYS A 414 -17.34 -28.18 13.22
N ALA A 415 -16.98 -27.65 14.39
CA ALA A 415 -17.57 -26.42 14.92
C ALA A 415 -17.33 -25.21 13.99
N LEU A 416 -16.11 -25.06 13.45
CA LEU A 416 -15.76 -23.98 12.51
C LEU A 416 -16.57 -24.06 11.20
N ASP A 417 -16.78 -25.26 10.66
CA ASP A 417 -17.56 -25.48 9.43
C ASP A 417 -19.05 -25.16 9.63
N THR A 418 -19.59 -25.51 10.80
CA THR A 418 -20.96 -25.13 11.20
C THR A 418 -21.07 -23.61 11.39
N CYS A 419 -20.08 -22.96 12.01
CA CYS A 419 -20.03 -21.49 12.12
C CYS A 419 -20.02 -20.82 10.74
N ALA A 420 -19.18 -21.31 9.83
CA ALA A 420 -19.11 -20.79 8.47
C ALA A 420 -20.47 -20.90 7.75
N THR A 421 -21.16 -22.02 7.95
CA THR A 421 -22.45 -22.28 7.32
C THR A 421 -23.56 -21.44 7.93
N SER A 422 -23.56 -21.26 9.26
CA SER A 422 -24.49 -20.38 9.96
C SER A 422 -24.32 -18.92 9.53
N LEU A 423 -23.08 -18.42 9.52
CA LEU A 423 -22.80 -17.06 9.07
C LEU A 423 -23.22 -16.86 7.60
N LYS A 424 -22.92 -17.80 6.72
CA LYS A 424 -23.34 -17.66 5.31
C LYS A 424 -24.86 -17.66 5.11
N LYS A 425 -25.62 -18.31 6.00
CA LYS A 425 -27.08 -18.51 5.89
C LYS A 425 -27.92 -17.59 6.77
N ASP A 426 -27.31 -16.73 7.60
CA ASP A 426 -28.03 -15.95 8.62
C ASP A 426 -28.79 -16.83 9.64
N ASP A 427 -28.28 -18.02 9.95
CA ASP A 427 -29.02 -19.04 10.71
C ASP A 427 -28.45 -19.26 12.12
N LEU A 428 -29.01 -18.55 13.10
CA LEU A 428 -28.61 -18.65 14.51
C LEU A 428 -28.86 -20.05 15.10
N ALA A 429 -29.91 -20.75 14.66
CA ALA A 429 -30.28 -22.07 15.20
C ALA A 429 -29.20 -23.12 14.89
N LEU A 430 -28.48 -22.99 13.77
CA LEU A 430 -27.31 -23.83 13.47
C LEU A 430 -26.18 -23.66 14.50
N LEU A 431 -25.94 -22.46 15.03
CA LEU A 431 -24.90 -22.24 16.06
C LEU A 431 -25.32 -22.81 17.42
N GLU A 432 -26.59 -22.68 17.78
CA GLU A 432 -27.13 -23.20 19.05
C GLU A 432 -27.01 -24.73 19.16
N SER A 433 -26.87 -25.43 18.03
CA SER A 433 -26.63 -26.88 17.99
C SER A 433 -25.19 -27.32 18.28
N ILE A 434 -24.22 -26.39 18.28
CA ILE A 434 -22.79 -26.72 18.44
C ILE A 434 -22.44 -27.10 19.89
N PRO A 435 -22.83 -26.34 20.93
CA PRO A 435 -22.44 -26.63 22.31
C PRO A 435 -22.92 -28.00 22.82
N THR A 436 -24.09 -28.47 22.36
CA THR A 436 -24.61 -29.79 22.72
C THR A 436 -23.81 -30.94 22.10
N VAL A 437 -23.28 -30.76 20.88
CA VAL A 437 -22.40 -31.74 20.24
C VAL A 437 -21.01 -31.77 20.88
N LEU A 438 -20.51 -30.61 21.32
CA LEU A 438 -19.20 -30.49 21.96
C LEU A 438 -19.19 -31.03 23.39
N ASN A 439 -20.27 -30.82 24.14
CA ASN A 439 -20.39 -31.29 25.52
C ASN A 439 -20.95 -32.72 25.62
N GLY A 440 -21.71 -33.18 24.62
CA GLY A 440 -22.40 -34.48 24.64
C GLY A 440 -21.48 -35.70 24.42
N SER A 441 -20.28 -35.51 23.87
CA SER A 441 -19.38 -36.63 23.52
C SER A 441 -18.68 -37.28 24.72
N PHE A 442 -18.74 -36.69 25.92
CA PHE A 442 -18.03 -37.21 27.09
C PHE A 442 -18.93 -37.88 28.14
N ASN A 443 -20.26 -37.83 27.99
CA ASN A 443 -21.17 -38.13 29.09
C ASN A 443 -22.17 -39.27 28.83
N ASP A 444 -22.07 -39.97 27.70
CA ASP A 444 -23.12 -40.89 27.25
C ASP A 444 -22.66 -42.35 27.09
N ASN A 445 -22.05 -42.90 28.15
CA ASN A 445 -22.13 -44.33 28.42
C ASN A 445 -23.05 -44.53 29.62
N GLY A 446 -24.31 -44.82 29.32
CA GLY A 446 -25.35 -45.08 30.30
C GLY A 446 -25.12 -46.36 31.11
N GLY A 447 -25.50 -46.29 32.39
CA GLY A 447 -25.63 -47.44 33.28
C GLY A 447 -24.93 -47.23 34.61
N ASP A 448 -25.46 -46.32 35.43
CA ASP A 448 -25.52 -46.36 36.90
C ASP A 448 -25.54 -44.95 37.48
N LYS A 449 -26.68 -44.57 38.07
CA LYS A 449 -26.90 -43.25 38.65
C LYS A 449 -26.36 -43.12 40.07
N GLU A 450 -25.83 -44.19 40.67
CA GLU A 450 -25.36 -44.19 42.06
C GLU A 450 -23.84 -43.96 42.24
N SER A 451 -23.01 -44.00 41.19
CA SER A 451 -21.57 -43.67 41.29
C SER A 451 -21.24 -42.20 41.00
N LYS A 452 -22.24 -41.36 40.69
CA LYS A 452 -22.03 -39.96 40.27
C LYS A 452 -21.72 -38.98 41.41
N GLN A 453 -21.76 -39.41 42.67
CA GLN A 453 -21.42 -38.55 43.80
C GLN A 453 -19.98 -38.76 44.31
N GLU A 454 -19.32 -39.86 43.95
CA GLU A 454 -17.92 -40.13 44.34
C GLU A 454 -16.91 -39.71 43.25
N HIS A 455 -17.34 -39.57 41.99
CA HIS A 455 -16.50 -39.04 40.90
C HIS A 455 -16.54 -37.51 40.74
N ALA A 456 -17.39 -36.80 41.49
CA ALA A 456 -17.40 -35.34 41.51
C ALA A 456 -16.22 -34.73 42.30
N GLU A 457 -15.58 -35.52 43.19
CA GLU A 457 -14.39 -35.11 43.96
C GLU A 457 -13.05 -35.51 43.31
N LEU A 458 -13.08 -36.25 42.19
CA LEU A 458 -11.92 -36.47 41.30
C LEU A 458 -11.92 -35.50 40.11
N GLY A 459 -12.53 -34.33 40.30
CA GLY A 459 -12.49 -33.23 39.35
C GLY A 459 -11.09 -32.65 39.24
N THR A 460 -10.35 -33.00 38.18
CA THR A 460 -9.39 -32.15 37.41
C THR A 460 -8.45 -32.94 36.49
N THR A 461 -8.31 -34.26 36.62
CA THR A 461 -7.20 -34.99 35.96
C THR A 461 -7.44 -35.48 34.54
N GLY A 462 -8.66 -35.30 33.98
CA GLY A 462 -9.02 -35.76 32.64
C GLY A 462 -9.19 -34.67 31.58
N ALA A 463 -8.74 -33.43 31.83
CA ALA A 463 -8.74 -32.40 30.80
C ALA A 463 -7.75 -32.81 29.69
N THR A 464 -8.29 -33.37 28.61
CA THR A 464 -7.53 -33.80 27.42
C THR A 464 -6.68 -32.61 26.96
N HIS A 465 -5.36 -32.80 27.05
CA HIS A 465 -4.36 -31.76 26.88
C HIS A 465 -4.40 -31.18 25.45
N ASP A 466 -4.89 -29.95 25.30
CA ASP A 466 -4.87 -29.19 24.04
C ASP A 466 -3.79 -28.09 24.13
N PRO A 467 -2.54 -28.35 23.69
CA PRO A 467 -1.45 -27.40 23.83
C PRO A 467 -1.70 -26.11 23.02
N PHE A 468 -2.51 -26.19 21.97
CA PHE A 468 -2.81 -25.10 21.04
C PHE A 468 -4.10 -24.34 21.37
N ARG A 469 -4.89 -24.85 22.33
CA ARG A 469 -6.22 -24.36 22.71
C ARG A 469 -7.14 -24.19 21.49
N MET A 470 -7.01 -25.06 20.49
CA MET A 470 -7.84 -24.99 19.27
C MET A 470 -9.33 -25.14 19.60
N HIS A 471 -9.67 -25.99 20.56
CA HIS A 471 -11.05 -26.15 21.01
C HIS A 471 -11.60 -24.85 21.61
N GLN A 472 -10.87 -24.24 22.54
CA GLN A 472 -11.26 -22.97 23.17
C GLN A 472 -11.41 -21.85 22.13
N LYS A 473 -10.45 -21.71 21.22
CA LYS A 473 -10.50 -20.70 20.15
C LYS A 473 -11.69 -20.91 19.21
N ALA A 474 -12.03 -22.16 18.90
CA ALA A 474 -13.23 -22.47 18.11
C ALA A 474 -14.51 -22.07 18.87
N MET A 475 -14.56 -22.27 20.19
CA MET A 475 -15.69 -21.82 21.03
C MET A 475 -15.81 -20.31 21.12
N ASP A 476 -14.69 -19.60 21.21
CA ASP A 476 -14.70 -18.13 21.18
C ASP A 476 -15.29 -17.61 19.86
N ILE A 477 -14.95 -18.25 18.74
CA ILE A 477 -15.52 -17.94 17.41
C ILE A 477 -17.02 -18.25 17.35
N VAL A 478 -17.47 -19.39 17.90
CA VAL A 478 -18.90 -19.75 18.00
C VAL A 478 -19.66 -18.66 18.76
N ASN A 479 -19.14 -18.25 19.92
CA ASN A 479 -19.74 -17.24 20.78
C ASN A 479 -19.78 -15.86 20.09
N LEU A 480 -18.71 -15.45 19.43
CA LEU A 480 -18.63 -14.19 18.69
C LEU A 480 -19.56 -14.19 17.46
N SER A 481 -19.67 -15.31 16.76
CA SER A 481 -20.59 -15.48 15.62
C SER A 481 -22.05 -15.40 16.08
N GLY A 482 -22.38 -16.00 17.23
CA GLY A 482 -23.71 -15.91 17.82
C GLY A 482 -24.06 -14.49 18.23
N LYS A 483 -23.15 -13.78 18.92
CA LYS A 483 -23.32 -12.36 19.26
C LYS A 483 -23.56 -11.50 18.01
N TRP A 484 -22.78 -11.73 16.95
CA TRP A 484 -22.95 -11.02 15.68
C TRP A 484 -24.33 -11.24 15.06
N LEU A 485 -24.80 -12.49 14.98
CA LEU A 485 -26.11 -12.82 14.41
C LEU A 485 -27.27 -12.26 15.25
N VAL A 486 -27.15 -12.25 16.59
CA VAL A 486 -28.14 -11.63 17.49
C VAL A 486 -28.18 -10.12 17.29
N GLU A 487 -27.03 -9.47 17.19
CA GLU A 487 -26.96 -8.02 16.96
C GLU A 487 -27.49 -7.63 15.58
N MET A 488 -27.39 -8.51 14.59
CA MET A 488 -27.95 -8.30 13.24
C MET A 488 -29.44 -8.62 13.13
N SER A 489 -29.97 -9.54 13.94
CA SER A 489 -31.39 -9.92 13.90
C SER A 489 -32.32 -8.92 14.59
N HIS A 490 -31.81 -8.08 15.51
CA HIS A 490 -32.56 -7.03 16.21
C HIS A 490 -32.89 -5.78 15.36
N SER A 491 -33.25 -5.97 14.10
CA SER A 491 -33.71 -4.91 13.20
C SER A 491 -35.23 -4.96 12.98
N SER A 492 -36.05 -4.66 14.00
CA SER A 492 -37.37 -4.05 13.73
C SER A 492 -38.02 -3.48 15.01
N ALA A 493 -38.14 -2.15 15.06
CA ALA A 493 -39.40 -1.43 15.26
C ALA A 493 -39.64 -0.49 16.47
N SER A 494 -38.83 -0.35 17.52
CA SER A 494 -39.31 0.45 18.69
C SER A 494 -38.43 1.50 19.36
N HIS A 495 -37.11 1.61 19.11
CA HIS A 495 -36.32 2.63 19.81
C HIS A 495 -36.19 3.95 19.05
N GLY A 496 -36.75 5.02 19.62
CA GLY A 496 -36.80 6.38 19.07
C GLY A 496 -35.43 7.04 18.80
N LEU A 497 -35.46 8.12 18.02
CA LEU A 497 -34.30 8.88 17.54
C LEU A 497 -33.51 9.65 18.63
N SER A 498 -33.96 9.70 19.89
CA SER A 498 -33.33 10.56 20.91
C SER A 498 -31.98 10.04 21.47
N GLU A 499 -31.63 8.77 21.25
CA GLU A 499 -30.35 8.21 21.70
C GLU A 499 -29.16 8.46 20.75
N TYR A 500 -29.38 9.11 19.60
CA TYR A 500 -28.32 9.42 18.62
C TYR A 500 -27.18 10.28 19.20
N PHE A 501 -27.41 10.98 20.32
CA PHE A 501 -26.43 11.83 21.00
C PHE A 501 -26.04 11.35 22.40
N SER A 502 -26.02 10.04 22.64
CA SER A 502 -25.50 9.53 23.91
C SER A 502 -24.05 9.98 24.14
N LYS A 503 -23.70 10.24 25.42
CA LYS A 503 -22.35 10.63 25.85
C LYS A 503 -21.30 9.57 25.46
N SER A 504 -21.73 8.33 25.24
CA SER A 504 -20.92 7.21 24.76
C SER A 504 -20.62 7.34 23.27
N SER A 505 -21.61 7.68 22.43
CA SER A 505 -21.41 7.94 21.00
C SER A 505 -20.49 9.13 20.74
N ARG A 506 -20.57 10.19 21.55
CA ARG A 506 -19.66 11.34 21.46
C ARG A 506 -18.22 10.97 21.86
N ARG A 507 -18.05 10.16 22.92
CA ARG A 507 -16.74 9.64 23.33
C ARG A 507 -16.13 8.70 22.28
N ALA A 508 -16.93 7.84 21.67
CA ALA A 508 -16.50 6.98 20.57
C ALA A 508 -16.13 7.78 19.31
N PHE A 509 -16.92 8.80 18.96
CA PHE A 509 -16.57 9.72 17.86
C PHE A 509 -15.22 10.40 18.10
N VAL A 510 -14.98 10.92 19.31
CA VAL A 510 -13.67 11.50 19.67
C VAL A 510 -12.57 10.45 19.66
N LYS A 511 -12.80 9.24 20.20
CA LYS A 511 -11.82 8.13 20.21
C LYS A 511 -11.49 7.63 18.82
N ASN A 512 -12.41 7.71 17.86
CA ASN A 512 -12.20 7.30 16.47
C ASN A 512 -11.62 8.43 15.61
N ILE A 513 -11.89 9.71 15.95
CA ILE A 513 -11.25 10.86 15.31
C ILE A 513 -9.82 11.09 15.81
N LEU A 514 -9.50 10.73 17.05
CA LEU A 514 -8.17 10.98 17.62
C LEU A 514 -7.05 10.28 16.82
N PRO A 515 -7.18 8.99 16.41
CA PRO A 515 -6.24 8.34 15.51
C PRO A 515 -6.15 9.02 14.15
N TRP A 516 -7.24 9.62 13.66
CA TRP A 516 -7.25 10.39 12.41
C TRP A 516 -6.49 11.70 12.54
N LEU A 517 -6.71 12.45 13.62
CA LEU A 517 -5.94 13.65 13.94
C LEU A 517 -4.48 13.32 14.20
N TYR A 518 -4.20 12.20 14.87
CA TYR A 518 -2.84 11.72 15.11
C TYR A 518 -2.18 11.25 13.82
N LEU A 519 -2.93 10.64 12.90
CA LEU A 519 -2.46 10.31 11.56
C LEU A 519 -2.16 11.59 10.77
N GLN A 520 -3.00 12.62 10.83
CA GLN A 520 -2.70 13.90 10.18
C GLN A 520 -1.46 14.56 10.79
N LEU A 521 -1.39 14.63 12.12
CA LEU A 521 -0.24 15.16 12.84
C LEU A 521 1.02 14.34 12.57
N SER A 522 0.91 13.02 12.42
CA SER A 522 2.05 12.17 12.11
C SER A 522 2.58 12.40 10.72
N HIS A 523 1.77 12.79 9.73
CA HIS A 523 2.27 13.21 8.42
C HIS A 523 3.09 14.52 8.52
N TYR A 524 2.62 15.50 9.29
CA TYR A 524 3.37 16.74 9.52
C TYR A 524 4.65 16.50 10.32
N LEU A 525 4.57 15.70 11.39
CA LEU A 525 5.72 15.29 12.19
C LEU A 525 6.69 14.41 11.37
N TYR A 526 6.18 13.60 10.45
CA TYR A 526 6.99 12.83 9.52
C TYR A 526 7.71 13.75 8.53
N LEU A 527 7.01 14.72 7.94
CA LEU A 527 7.61 15.71 7.04
C LEU A 527 8.68 16.53 7.78
N LEU A 528 8.42 16.95 9.01
CA LEU A 528 9.38 17.61 9.88
C LEU A 528 10.56 16.69 10.25
N ARG A 529 10.30 15.41 10.50
CA ARG A 529 11.34 14.41 10.78
C ARG A 529 12.20 14.15 9.55
N VAL A 530 11.62 14.04 8.36
CA VAL A 530 12.36 13.92 7.09
C VAL A 530 13.20 15.17 6.87
N ILE A 531 12.71 16.34 7.28
CA ILE A 531 13.51 17.56 7.22
C ILE A 531 14.71 17.51 8.16
N VAL A 532 14.57 16.90 9.33
CA VAL A 532 15.61 16.88 10.37
C VAL A 532 16.57 15.70 10.21
N VAL A 533 16.14 14.57 9.66
CA VAL A 533 16.92 13.32 9.55
C VAL A 533 18.26 13.50 8.84
N PRO A 534 18.38 14.24 7.72
CA PRO A 534 19.66 14.50 7.07
C PRO A 534 20.62 15.34 7.91
N PHE A 535 20.15 16.02 8.96
CA PHE A 535 20.98 16.80 9.87
C PHE A 535 21.26 16.07 11.20
N ASP A 536 20.61 14.91 11.43
CA ASP A 536 20.83 14.12 12.63
C ASP A 536 22.12 13.30 12.51
N LYS A 537 23.13 13.65 13.31
CA LYS A 537 24.41 12.93 13.40
C LYS A 537 24.25 11.44 13.71
N LYS A 538 23.21 11.04 14.47
CA LYS A 538 22.93 9.62 14.73
C LYS A 538 22.45 8.87 13.49
N SER A 539 21.81 9.55 12.55
CA SER A 539 21.37 8.98 11.28
C SER A 539 22.56 8.73 10.33
N TRP A 540 23.56 9.63 10.34
CA TRP A 540 24.83 9.45 9.63
C TRP A 540 25.72 8.37 10.24
N ASN A 541 25.86 8.31 11.57
CA ASN A 541 26.61 7.23 12.21
C ASN A 541 25.97 5.84 11.97
N LYS A 542 24.65 5.78 11.75
CA LYS A 542 23.95 4.55 11.35
C LYS A 542 24.22 4.18 9.88
N LEU A 543 24.42 5.14 8.99
CA LEU A 543 24.77 4.90 7.58
C LEU A 543 26.09 4.13 7.43
N GLU A 544 27.03 4.30 8.36
CA GLU A 544 28.41 3.78 8.26
C GLU A 544 28.60 2.36 8.83
N LEU A 545 27.77 1.93 9.78
CA LEU A 545 28.04 0.74 10.61
C LEU A 545 27.20 -0.52 10.31
N ASP A 546 26.15 -0.43 9.50
CA ASP A 546 25.24 -1.56 9.30
C ASP A 546 25.11 -1.91 7.80
N ARG A 547 25.63 -3.08 7.39
CA ARG A 547 25.49 -3.67 6.04
C ARG A 547 24.02 -3.76 5.59
N ASN A 548 23.07 -3.60 6.51
CA ASN A 548 21.65 -3.65 6.27
C ASN A 548 20.96 -2.29 6.03
N ASN A 549 21.64 -1.15 6.05
CA ASN A 549 20.94 0.15 6.10
C ASN A 549 20.43 0.66 4.75
N TYR A 550 19.10 0.70 4.62
CA TYR A 550 18.35 1.30 3.50
C TYR A 550 18.67 2.77 3.28
N ALA A 551 19.17 3.48 4.29
CA ALA A 551 19.48 4.90 4.22
C ALA A 551 20.54 5.21 3.15
N PHE A 552 21.55 4.35 2.96
CA PHE A 552 22.58 4.59 1.95
C PHE A 552 22.02 4.41 0.55
N ILE A 553 21.27 3.32 0.34
CA ILE A 553 20.60 3.06 -0.94
C ILE A 553 19.59 4.19 -1.23
N GLN A 554 18.94 4.74 -0.20
CA GLN A 554 18.04 5.89 -0.27
C GLN A 554 18.77 7.16 -0.67
N LEU A 555 19.86 7.49 0.02
CA LEU A 555 20.69 8.64 -0.32
C LEU A 555 21.18 8.56 -1.77
N VAL A 556 21.71 7.42 -2.20
CA VAL A 556 22.23 7.26 -3.55
C VAL A 556 21.12 7.30 -4.60
N TRP A 557 19.95 6.73 -4.32
CA TRP A 557 18.80 6.82 -5.21
C TRP A 557 18.28 8.26 -5.32
N SER A 558 18.19 8.97 -4.20
CA SER A 558 17.84 10.39 -4.12
C SER A 558 18.80 11.26 -4.93
N LEU A 559 20.10 10.98 -4.82
CA LEU A 559 21.13 11.67 -5.60
C LEU A 559 20.96 11.42 -7.10
N LYS A 560 20.75 10.17 -7.52
CA LYS A 560 20.48 9.83 -8.94
C LYS A 560 19.24 10.53 -9.47
N TYR A 561 18.19 10.57 -8.66
CA TYR A 561 16.94 11.23 -8.99
C TYR A 561 17.16 12.72 -9.26
N SER A 562 17.90 13.41 -8.39
CA SER A 562 18.21 14.82 -8.55
C SER A 562 19.15 15.12 -9.69
N ILE A 563 20.18 14.28 -9.88
CA ILE A 563 21.11 14.44 -10.99
C ILE A 563 20.36 14.34 -12.32
N GLY A 564 19.45 13.37 -12.49
CA GLY A 564 18.67 13.28 -13.73
C GLY A 564 17.77 14.49 -13.98
N HIS A 565 17.15 15.04 -12.93
CA HIS A 565 16.39 16.30 -13.01
C HIS A 565 17.27 17.51 -13.37
N ALA A 566 18.41 17.65 -12.70
CA ALA A 566 19.35 18.74 -12.94
C ALA A 566 19.90 18.69 -14.37
N VAL A 567 20.30 17.49 -14.85
CA VAL A 567 20.79 17.30 -16.22
C VAL A 567 19.70 17.68 -17.24
N LEU A 568 18.47 17.18 -17.07
CA LEU A 568 17.38 17.53 -17.98
C LEU A 568 17.07 19.05 -17.95
N MET A 569 17.09 19.68 -16.78
CA MET A 569 16.90 21.13 -16.66
C MET A 569 18.02 21.93 -17.33
N ILE A 570 19.28 21.51 -17.15
CA ILE A 570 20.45 22.09 -17.85
C ILE A 570 20.29 21.95 -19.36
N MET A 571 19.86 20.79 -19.85
CA MET A 571 19.60 20.57 -21.27
C MET A 571 18.47 21.49 -21.77
N THR A 572 17.40 21.68 -20.99
CA THR A 572 16.29 22.59 -21.35
C THR A 572 16.71 24.07 -21.38
N ILE A 573 17.58 24.51 -20.48
CA ILE A 573 17.98 25.93 -20.36
C ILE A 573 19.16 26.29 -21.26
N TYR A 574 20.22 25.46 -21.28
CA TYR A 574 21.51 25.81 -21.88
C TYR A 574 21.82 25.09 -23.19
N TRP A 575 20.97 24.16 -23.64
CA TRP A 575 21.17 23.48 -24.92
C TRP A 575 20.04 23.87 -25.89
N PRO A 576 20.18 24.99 -26.62
CA PRO A 576 19.18 25.48 -27.56
C PRO A 576 18.74 24.39 -28.53
N THR A 577 19.64 23.65 -29.17
CA THR A 577 19.24 22.56 -30.08
C THR A 577 18.38 21.48 -29.43
N PHE A 578 18.59 21.19 -28.13
CA PHE A 578 17.73 20.27 -27.39
C PHE A 578 16.38 20.94 -27.10
N ALA A 579 16.38 22.15 -26.54
CA ALA A 579 15.15 22.91 -26.28
C ALA A 579 14.33 23.10 -27.57
N ASP A 580 15.00 23.50 -28.65
CA ASP A 580 14.46 23.79 -29.96
C ASP A 580 13.91 22.53 -30.65
N ALA A 581 14.56 21.38 -30.47
CA ALA A 581 14.03 20.09 -30.91
C ALA A 581 12.68 19.74 -30.25
N PHE A 582 12.38 20.38 -29.11
CA PHE A 582 11.08 20.30 -28.44
C PHE A 582 10.22 21.56 -28.58
N THR A 583 10.69 22.60 -29.24
CA THR A 583 9.86 23.75 -29.60
C THR A 583 9.30 23.53 -31.00
N VAL A 584 7.98 23.42 -31.11
CA VAL A 584 7.31 23.52 -32.41
C VAL A 584 7.03 25.01 -32.67
N ALA A 585 8.05 25.78 -33.05
CA ALA A 585 7.88 27.21 -33.27
C ALA A 585 7.11 27.48 -34.58
N ASP A 586 6.04 28.28 -34.50
CA ASP A 586 5.45 28.94 -35.66
C ASP A 586 5.98 30.37 -35.70
N GLU A 587 6.86 30.68 -36.66
CA GLU A 587 7.50 31.98 -36.82
C GLU A 587 6.49 33.11 -37.05
N ASN A 588 5.26 32.81 -37.47
CA ASN A 588 4.28 33.81 -37.90
C ASN A 588 3.29 34.25 -36.80
N ASN A 589 3.37 33.70 -35.58
CA ASN A 589 2.46 34.10 -34.51
C ASN A 589 3.11 34.11 -33.11
N PRO A 590 3.45 35.29 -32.57
CA PRO A 590 4.08 35.43 -31.24
C PRO A 590 3.17 35.11 -30.04
N TYR A 591 1.83 34.98 -30.22
CA TYR A 591 0.94 34.40 -29.20
C TYR A 591 1.28 32.91 -28.95
N ARG A 592 1.94 32.26 -29.91
CA ARG A 592 2.14 30.80 -29.97
C ARG A 592 3.51 30.34 -29.48
N SER A 593 4.54 31.18 -29.50
CA SER A 593 5.89 30.85 -29.01
C SER A 593 5.90 30.61 -27.50
N SER A 594 5.08 31.31 -26.73
CA SER A 594 4.96 31.11 -25.27
C SER A 594 4.41 29.72 -24.91
N PHE A 595 3.41 29.24 -25.65
CA PHE A 595 2.85 27.88 -25.50
C PHE A 595 3.82 26.78 -25.99
N VAL A 596 4.75 27.16 -26.88
CA VAL A 596 5.78 26.30 -27.45
C VAL A 596 7.01 26.19 -26.54
N HIS A 597 7.37 27.26 -25.82
CA HIS A 597 8.35 27.24 -24.73
C HIS A 597 7.87 26.38 -23.55
N GLN A 598 6.55 26.26 -23.33
CA GLN A 598 5.95 25.36 -22.31
C GLN A 598 6.20 23.85 -22.58
N ASN A 599 6.72 23.47 -23.75
CA ASN A 599 7.02 22.07 -24.06
C ASN A 599 8.30 21.53 -23.41
N GLY A 600 9.20 22.41 -22.93
CA GLY A 600 10.50 22.03 -22.36
C GLY A 600 10.45 21.23 -21.06
N GLY A 601 9.28 21.16 -20.39
CA GLY A 601 9.11 20.49 -19.10
C GLY A 601 8.68 19.02 -19.16
N TRP A 602 8.20 18.52 -20.32
CA TRP A 602 7.59 17.19 -20.38
C TRP A 602 8.58 16.05 -20.16
N CYS A 603 9.84 16.23 -20.58
CA CYS A 603 10.89 15.27 -20.26
C CYS A 603 11.15 15.17 -18.74
N LEU A 604 11.05 16.27 -18.00
CA LEU A 604 11.18 16.31 -16.53
C LEU A 604 10.00 15.61 -15.84
N VAL A 605 8.78 15.83 -16.35
CA VAL A 605 7.56 15.14 -15.87
C VAL A 605 7.67 13.64 -16.12
N ALA A 606 8.01 13.25 -17.35
CA ALA A 606 8.21 11.85 -17.73
C ALA A 606 9.33 11.21 -16.92
N TYR A 607 10.46 11.89 -16.72
CA TYR A 607 11.55 11.42 -15.86
C TYR A 607 11.10 11.25 -14.41
N SER A 608 10.30 12.18 -13.88
CA SER A 608 9.73 12.08 -12.54
C SER A 608 8.91 10.80 -12.42
N PHE A 609 7.94 10.59 -13.30
CA PHE A 609 7.10 9.39 -13.21
C PHE A 609 7.83 8.11 -13.61
N ALA A 610 8.85 8.18 -14.45
CA ALA A 610 9.66 7.04 -14.86
C ALA A 610 10.62 6.60 -13.74
N THR A 611 11.20 7.55 -13.00
CA THR A 611 12.16 7.29 -11.94
C THR A 611 11.44 6.98 -10.64
N THR A 612 10.72 5.87 -10.66
CA THR A 612 10.16 5.23 -9.47
C THR A 612 11.13 4.17 -9.01
N GLN A 613 11.33 4.09 -7.69
CA GLN A 613 12.07 2.98 -7.15
C GLN A 613 11.30 1.68 -7.32
N THR A 614 11.72 0.85 -8.27
CA THR A 614 11.06 -0.43 -8.55
C THR A 614 12.06 -1.58 -8.57
N THR A 615 11.58 -2.69 -8.01
CA THR A 615 12.25 -3.98 -7.81
C THR A 615 12.61 -4.66 -9.13
N GLU A 616 11.78 -4.41 -10.14
CA GLU A 616 11.93 -4.82 -11.53
C GLU A 616 13.03 -4.05 -12.29
N GLY A 617 13.66 -3.07 -11.63
CA GLY A 617 14.42 -2.04 -12.33
C GLY A 617 13.51 -1.10 -13.10
N SER A 618 13.84 0.18 -13.12
CA SER A 618 13.16 1.19 -13.94
C SER A 618 13.33 0.93 -15.43
N VAL A 619 14.15 -0.04 -15.84
CA VAL A 619 14.33 -0.44 -17.24
C VAL A 619 13.07 -1.07 -17.82
N LYS A 620 12.52 -2.14 -17.21
CA LYS A 620 11.30 -2.81 -17.74
C LYS A 620 10.12 -1.87 -17.72
N LYS A 621 9.91 -1.20 -16.59
CA LYS A 621 8.82 -0.22 -16.44
C LYS A 621 9.05 0.97 -17.34
N GLY A 622 10.29 1.41 -17.53
CA GLY A 622 10.68 2.41 -18.52
C GLY A 622 10.29 1.99 -19.92
N ILE A 623 10.64 0.77 -20.35
CA ILE A 623 10.26 0.22 -21.66
C ILE A 623 8.73 0.13 -21.80
N MET A 624 8.01 -0.37 -20.79
CA MET A 624 6.55 -0.43 -20.81
C MET A 624 5.91 0.96 -20.86
N ARG A 625 6.48 1.95 -20.17
CA ARG A 625 6.07 3.35 -20.27
C ARG A 625 6.37 3.92 -21.64
N ALA A 626 7.53 3.60 -22.23
CA ALA A 626 7.91 4.05 -23.56
C ALA A 626 6.93 3.52 -24.62
N PHE A 627 6.60 2.23 -24.56
CA PHE A 627 5.57 1.63 -25.42
C PHE A 627 4.19 2.23 -25.16
N GLY A 628 3.81 2.42 -23.89
CA GLY A 628 2.55 3.05 -23.52
C GLY A 628 2.45 4.47 -24.08
N THR A 629 3.49 5.29 -23.91
CA THR A 629 3.59 6.64 -24.47
C THR A 629 3.51 6.64 -25.99
N ALA A 630 4.26 5.76 -26.67
CA ALA A 630 4.22 5.69 -28.13
C ALA A 630 2.83 5.28 -28.64
N LEU A 631 2.22 4.26 -28.03
CA LEU A 631 0.88 3.81 -28.39
C LEU A 631 -0.18 4.86 -28.09
N GLY A 632 -0.14 5.47 -26.89
CA GLY A 632 -1.02 6.58 -26.52
C GLY A 632 -0.88 7.76 -27.47
N GLY A 633 0.34 8.02 -27.92
CA GLY A 633 0.68 8.96 -28.98
C GLY A 633 -0.06 8.70 -30.27
N ILE A 634 0.07 7.47 -30.76
CA ILE A 634 -0.60 7.01 -31.99
C ILE A 634 -2.13 7.04 -31.84
N ILE A 635 -2.67 6.60 -30.70
CA ILE A 635 -4.12 6.62 -30.43
C ILE A 635 -4.64 8.06 -30.43
N GLY A 636 -3.94 8.98 -29.78
CA GLY A 636 -4.30 10.40 -29.75
C GLY A 636 -4.22 11.02 -31.15
N TRP A 637 -3.19 10.67 -31.92
CA TRP A 637 -3.05 11.08 -33.31
C TRP A 637 -4.21 10.61 -34.19
N ILE A 638 -4.57 9.33 -34.13
CA ILE A 638 -5.70 8.77 -34.87
C ILE A 638 -7.02 9.45 -34.46
N ALA A 639 -7.20 9.74 -33.17
CA ALA A 639 -8.37 10.46 -32.69
C ALA A 639 -8.54 11.81 -33.38
N LEU A 640 -7.44 12.59 -33.42
CA LEU A 640 -7.42 13.90 -34.06
C LEU A 640 -7.71 13.78 -35.56
N VAL A 641 -7.11 12.80 -36.26
CA VAL A 641 -7.40 12.52 -37.68
C VAL A 641 -8.88 12.18 -37.89
N ALA A 642 -9.41 11.24 -37.10
CA ALA A 642 -10.75 10.69 -37.29
C ALA A 642 -11.86 11.68 -36.92
N CYS A 643 -11.56 12.63 -36.04
CA CYS A 643 -12.50 13.65 -35.60
C CYS A 643 -12.31 14.99 -36.31
N GLU A 644 -11.40 15.09 -37.27
CA GLU A 644 -11.18 16.29 -38.07
C GLU A 644 -12.45 16.62 -38.86
N ASP A 645 -13.04 17.78 -38.57
CA ASP A 645 -14.24 18.28 -39.22
C ASP A 645 -14.20 19.81 -39.26
N LYS A 646 -13.91 20.35 -40.45
CA LYS A 646 -13.79 21.78 -40.73
C LYS A 646 -15.06 22.59 -40.47
N ARG A 647 -16.19 21.93 -40.18
CA ARG A 647 -17.45 22.61 -39.84
C ARG A 647 -17.47 23.16 -38.41
N TYR A 648 -16.55 22.74 -37.54
CA TYR A 648 -16.43 23.20 -36.17
C TYR A 648 -15.34 24.27 -36.03
N GLU A 649 -15.50 25.18 -35.07
CA GLU A 649 -14.61 26.32 -34.81
C GLU A 649 -13.15 25.89 -34.54
N ASN A 650 -12.96 24.73 -33.89
CA ASN A 650 -11.64 24.16 -33.59
C ASN A 650 -11.21 23.10 -34.60
N GLU A 651 -11.82 23.04 -35.78
CA GLU A 651 -11.59 22.05 -36.85
C GLU A 651 -11.80 20.58 -36.44
N PHE A 652 -12.38 20.33 -35.26
CA PHE A 652 -12.66 18.99 -34.75
C PHE A 652 -14.09 18.85 -34.26
N ASN A 653 -14.69 17.69 -34.53
CA ASN A 653 -15.96 17.28 -33.96
C ASN A 653 -15.77 16.92 -32.46
N PRO A 654 -16.26 17.75 -31.52
CA PRO A 654 -16.07 17.49 -30.08
C PRO A 654 -16.74 16.19 -29.63
N TYR A 655 -17.89 15.85 -30.22
CA TYR A 655 -18.61 14.61 -29.90
C TYR A 655 -17.83 13.38 -30.35
N GLY A 656 -17.17 13.46 -31.51
CA GLY A 656 -16.27 12.42 -32.00
C GLY A 656 -15.10 12.18 -31.05
N ILE A 657 -14.46 13.27 -30.59
CA ILE A 657 -13.34 13.20 -29.64
C ILE A 657 -13.78 12.58 -28.31
N ILE A 658 -14.94 12.98 -27.79
CA ILE A 658 -15.48 12.44 -26.54
C ILE A 658 -15.78 10.95 -26.69
N ALA A 659 -16.43 10.55 -27.78
CA ALA A 659 -16.71 9.14 -28.06
C ALA A 659 -15.41 8.34 -28.14
N TRP A 660 -14.38 8.87 -28.83
CA TRP A 660 -13.07 8.25 -28.95
C TRP A 660 -12.37 8.09 -27.60
N LEU A 661 -12.27 9.18 -26.83
CA LEU A 661 -11.68 9.17 -25.49
C LEU A 661 -12.41 8.19 -24.56
N THR A 662 -13.74 8.18 -24.61
CA THR A 662 -14.55 7.27 -23.79
C THR A 662 -14.29 5.82 -24.16
N VAL A 663 -14.34 5.47 -25.46
CA VAL A 663 -14.11 4.10 -25.92
C VAL A 663 -12.67 3.66 -25.63
N THR A 664 -11.69 4.49 -25.92
CA THR A 664 -10.28 4.15 -25.68
C THR A 664 -9.97 4.08 -24.19
N ALA A 665 -10.49 4.96 -23.35
CA ALA A 665 -10.35 4.86 -21.89
C ALA A 665 -11.03 3.61 -21.34
N ILE A 666 -12.24 3.25 -21.80
CA ILE A 666 -12.95 2.02 -21.39
C ILE A 666 -12.15 0.79 -21.81
N LEU A 667 -11.74 0.69 -23.08
CA LEU A 667 -10.97 -0.45 -23.59
C LEU A 667 -9.65 -0.58 -22.83
N THR A 668 -8.93 0.53 -22.68
CA THR A 668 -7.64 0.51 -22.00
C THR A 668 -7.81 0.13 -20.53
N THR A 669 -8.81 0.69 -19.83
CA THR A 669 -9.15 0.31 -18.44
C THR A 669 -9.59 -1.15 -18.35
N TYR A 670 -10.37 -1.66 -19.30
CA TYR A 670 -10.79 -3.06 -19.35
C TYR A 670 -9.60 -4.01 -19.49
N PHE A 671 -8.65 -3.69 -20.37
CA PHE A 671 -7.43 -4.47 -20.55
C PHE A 671 -6.42 -4.28 -19.41
N ALA A 672 -6.48 -3.17 -18.67
CA ALA A 672 -5.63 -2.89 -17.51
C ALA A 672 -6.13 -3.47 -16.20
N SER A 673 -7.45 -3.55 -16.08
CA SER A 673 -8.11 -3.96 -14.86
C SER A 673 -7.77 -5.42 -14.63
N GLU A 674 -6.96 -5.65 -13.60
CA GLU A 674 -6.63 -6.99 -13.20
C GLU A 674 -7.90 -7.72 -12.71
N LYS A 675 -7.96 -9.03 -13.00
CA LYS A 675 -9.04 -9.89 -12.52
C LYS A 675 -8.79 -10.22 -11.05
N GLY A 676 -9.71 -9.86 -10.16
CA GLY A 676 -9.69 -10.26 -8.74
C GLY A 676 -10.09 -9.17 -7.75
N PHE A 677 -10.22 -9.54 -6.47
CA PHE A 677 -10.59 -8.63 -5.38
C PHE A 677 -9.46 -7.65 -5.02
N GLU A 678 -8.20 -8.07 -5.12
CA GLU A 678 -7.01 -7.23 -4.81
C GLU A 678 -6.93 -6.00 -5.72
N ALA A 679 -7.25 -6.15 -7.01
CA ALA A 679 -7.31 -5.06 -7.98
C ALA A 679 -8.36 -3.99 -7.65
N ARG A 680 -9.43 -4.37 -6.94
CA ARG A 680 -10.54 -3.47 -6.55
C ARG A 680 -10.20 -2.63 -5.33
N MET A 681 -9.24 -3.05 -4.51
CA MET A 681 -8.85 -2.37 -3.26
C MET A 681 -7.67 -1.39 -3.47
N SER A 682 -7.46 -0.91 -4.69
CA SER A 682 -6.44 0.09 -5.05
C SER A 682 -4.97 -0.34 -4.84
N ALA A 683 -4.72 -1.56 -4.39
CA ALA A 683 -3.41 -2.18 -4.57
C ALA A 683 -3.32 -2.56 -6.05
N LEU A 684 -2.76 -1.69 -6.90
CA LEU A 684 -2.35 -2.04 -8.27
C LEU A 684 -1.06 -2.86 -8.16
N PRO A 685 -1.10 -4.20 -8.08
CA PRO A 685 0.06 -5.01 -7.75
C PRO A 685 0.85 -5.37 -9.01
N ASN A 686 0.29 -5.26 -10.24
CA ASN A 686 0.99 -5.65 -11.46
C ASN A 686 1.30 -4.52 -12.44
N ASP A 687 2.33 -4.79 -13.23
CA ASP A 687 3.09 -3.81 -14.02
C ASP A 687 2.42 -3.41 -15.33
N TYR A 688 1.38 -4.15 -15.76
CA TYR A 688 0.58 -3.85 -16.95
C TYR A 688 -0.19 -2.53 -16.81
N GLY A 689 -0.54 -2.16 -15.57
CA GLY A 689 -1.23 -0.90 -15.29
C GLY A 689 -0.43 0.31 -15.77
N MET A 690 0.91 0.25 -15.79
CA MET A 690 1.74 1.40 -16.20
C MET A 690 1.75 1.60 -17.71
N PHE A 691 1.78 0.53 -18.51
CA PHE A 691 1.67 0.64 -19.98
C PHE A 691 0.34 1.30 -20.37
N VAL A 692 -0.75 0.78 -19.82
CA VAL A 692 -2.11 1.29 -20.03
C VAL A 692 -2.24 2.74 -19.57
N LEU A 693 -1.85 3.02 -18.33
CA LEU A 693 -1.99 4.35 -17.74
C LEU A 693 -1.27 5.38 -18.61
N TYR A 694 -0.06 5.06 -19.08
CA TYR A 694 0.70 5.94 -19.96
C TYR A 694 0.07 6.07 -21.34
N SER A 695 -0.50 5.00 -21.88
CA SER A 695 -1.25 5.06 -23.15
C SER A 695 -2.45 6.00 -23.06
N VAL A 696 -3.26 5.89 -22.01
CA VAL A 696 -4.45 6.74 -21.81
C VAL A 696 -4.05 8.17 -21.49
N THR A 697 -3.14 8.37 -20.54
CA THR A 697 -2.70 9.74 -20.15
C THR A 697 -2.02 10.45 -21.30
N THR A 698 -1.17 9.77 -22.08
CA THR A 698 -0.52 10.37 -23.26
C THR A 698 -1.55 10.67 -24.35
N SER A 699 -2.51 9.77 -24.60
CA SER A 699 -3.60 9.99 -25.56
C SER A 699 -4.49 11.18 -25.17
N ILE A 700 -4.96 11.23 -23.92
CA ILE A 700 -5.72 12.37 -23.37
C ILE A 700 -4.92 13.65 -23.51
N THR A 701 -3.64 13.63 -23.12
CA THR A 701 -2.77 14.81 -23.21
C THR A 701 -2.68 15.28 -24.66
N ILE A 702 -2.41 14.39 -25.61
CA ILE A 702 -2.31 14.76 -27.04
C ILE A 702 -3.64 15.23 -27.61
N ILE A 703 -4.76 14.63 -27.22
CA ILE A 703 -6.08 15.02 -27.71
C ILE A 703 -6.49 16.37 -27.13
N VAL A 704 -6.26 16.60 -25.84
CA VAL A 704 -6.57 17.88 -25.20
C VAL A 704 -5.66 18.97 -25.76
N TYR A 705 -4.35 18.72 -25.89
CA TYR A 705 -3.43 19.65 -26.54
C TYR A 705 -3.80 19.87 -28.00
N GLY A 706 -4.08 18.79 -28.74
CA GLY A 706 -4.48 18.85 -30.13
C GLY A 706 -5.75 19.66 -30.31
N TYR A 707 -6.78 19.43 -29.50
CA TYR A 707 -8.07 20.10 -29.58
C TYR A 707 -8.01 21.59 -29.23
N PHE A 708 -7.25 21.96 -28.19
CA PHE A 708 -7.15 23.36 -27.74
C PHE A 708 -6.04 24.15 -28.45
N ALA A 709 -5.03 23.48 -29.02
CA ALA A 709 -3.95 24.14 -29.75
C ALA A 709 -4.11 24.07 -31.28
N TYR A 710 -5.14 23.40 -31.81
CA TYR A 710 -5.34 23.29 -33.26
C TYR A 710 -5.81 24.57 -33.93
N GLY A 711 -5.47 24.66 -35.21
CA GLY A 711 -5.53 25.87 -36.03
C GLY A 711 -4.15 26.52 -36.22
N THR A 712 -3.09 25.94 -35.62
CA THR A 712 -1.83 26.67 -35.41
C THR A 712 -0.53 25.88 -35.61
N LEU A 713 -0.52 24.62 -35.20
CA LEU A 713 0.61 23.70 -35.33
C LEU A 713 0.13 22.43 -36.03
N GLY A 714 0.96 21.84 -36.88
CA GLY A 714 0.63 20.55 -37.49
C GLY A 714 0.41 19.49 -36.40
N ARG A 715 -0.72 18.78 -36.42
CA ARG A 715 -1.04 17.65 -35.52
C ARG A 715 0.15 16.73 -35.33
N ASP A 716 0.83 16.43 -36.42
CA ASP A 716 1.94 15.49 -36.47
C ASP A 716 3.13 15.97 -35.60
N LEU A 717 3.39 17.28 -35.58
CA LEU A 717 4.44 17.88 -34.76
C LEU A 717 4.12 17.82 -33.27
N ILE A 718 2.87 18.09 -32.88
CA ILE A 718 2.43 17.98 -31.46
C ILE A 718 2.61 16.55 -30.96
N VAL A 719 2.15 15.57 -31.75
CA VAL A 719 2.26 14.15 -31.40
C VAL A 719 3.72 13.72 -31.31
N GLN A 720 4.53 14.05 -32.32
CA GLN A 720 5.95 13.72 -32.35
C GLN A 720 6.67 14.31 -31.14
N ASN A 721 6.46 15.60 -30.86
CA ASN A 721 7.04 16.29 -29.73
C ASN A 721 6.75 15.60 -28.39
N ARG A 722 5.49 15.24 -28.16
CA ARG A 722 5.02 14.60 -26.92
C ARG A 722 5.59 13.20 -26.75
N ILE A 723 5.63 12.41 -27.83
CA ILE A 723 6.25 11.08 -27.80
C ILE A 723 7.74 11.22 -27.49
N VAL A 724 8.47 12.03 -28.24
CA VAL A 724 9.94 12.15 -28.10
C VAL A 724 10.32 12.71 -26.73
N SER A 725 9.66 13.78 -26.25
CA SER A 725 9.93 14.36 -24.91
C SER A 725 9.76 13.35 -23.79
N ASN A 726 8.68 12.57 -23.83
CA ASN A 726 8.41 11.54 -22.84
C ASN A 726 9.43 10.39 -22.94
N LEU A 727 9.79 9.98 -24.15
CA LEU A 727 10.81 8.94 -24.37
C LEU A 727 12.19 9.37 -23.84
N VAL A 728 12.57 10.64 -23.98
CA VAL A 728 13.82 11.17 -23.42
C VAL A 728 13.81 11.12 -21.89
N GLY A 729 12.73 11.57 -21.25
CA GLY A 729 12.59 11.47 -19.79
C GLY A 729 12.65 10.02 -19.29
N ILE A 730 12.01 9.10 -20.00
CA ILE A 730 12.04 7.66 -19.72
C ILE A 730 13.44 7.06 -19.93
N ALA A 731 14.14 7.47 -20.98
CA ALA A 731 15.50 7.03 -21.28
C ALA A 731 16.47 7.49 -20.18
N MET A 732 16.38 8.76 -19.76
CA MET A 732 17.20 9.30 -18.67
C MET A 732 16.95 8.52 -17.36
N SER A 733 15.69 8.20 -17.06
CA SER A 733 15.33 7.37 -15.90
C SER A 733 15.94 5.97 -15.98
N THR A 734 15.89 5.37 -17.17
CA THR A 734 16.49 4.06 -17.45
C THR A 734 18.00 4.10 -17.20
N VAL A 735 18.71 5.11 -17.74
CA VAL A 735 20.16 5.31 -17.56
C VAL A 735 20.51 5.47 -16.07
N MET A 736 19.81 6.37 -15.36
CA MET A 736 20.06 6.62 -13.94
C MET A 736 19.89 5.38 -13.07
N SER A 737 19.03 4.46 -13.50
CA SER A 737 18.78 3.21 -12.78
C SER A 737 19.78 2.09 -13.01
N LEU A 738 20.59 2.19 -14.07
CA LEU A 738 21.68 1.26 -14.32
C LEU A 738 22.90 1.54 -13.44
N ILE A 739 22.99 2.75 -12.88
CA ILE A 739 24.05 3.15 -11.96
C ILE A 739 23.84 2.39 -10.62
N PRO A 740 24.85 1.70 -10.05
CA PRO A 740 24.74 1.01 -8.76
C PRO A 740 24.74 1.99 -7.57
N PRO A 741 24.24 1.61 -6.37
CA PRO A 741 23.48 0.40 -6.06
C PRO A 741 22.02 0.50 -6.57
N GLY A 742 21.46 -0.63 -6.99
CA GLY A 742 20.06 -0.76 -7.39
C GLY A 742 19.26 -1.64 -6.42
N ASN A 743 17.95 -1.40 -6.30
CA ASN A 743 17.05 -2.29 -5.57
C ASN A 743 16.55 -3.38 -6.51
N TYR A 744 17.20 -4.55 -6.47
CA TYR A 744 16.84 -5.69 -7.30
C TYR A 744 15.89 -6.63 -6.55
N GLY A 745 14.79 -7.04 -7.19
CA GLY A 745 13.80 -7.94 -6.56
C GLY A 745 14.32 -9.35 -6.27
N GLY A 746 15.37 -9.80 -6.96
CA GLY A 746 16.07 -11.06 -6.68
C GLY A 746 17.07 -11.02 -5.53
N SER A 747 17.09 -9.94 -4.74
CA SER A 747 18.02 -9.75 -3.61
C SER A 747 17.63 -10.63 -2.40
N PRO A 748 18.48 -11.59 -1.95
CA PRO A 748 18.25 -12.33 -0.71
C PRO A 748 18.29 -11.45 0.55
N GLY A 749 18.83 -10.23 0.48
CA GLY A 749 18.93 -9.31 1.62
C GLY A 749 17.58 -8.99 2.28
N ARG A 750 16.46 -9.09 1.57
CA ARG A 750 15.11 -8.95 2.16
C ARG A 750 14.70 -10.19 2.97
N ALA A 751 15.00 -11.38 2.46
CA ALA A 751 14.78 -12.64 3.16
C ALA A 751 15.68 -12.73 4.40
N MET A 752 16.97 -12.37 4.28
CA MET A 752 17.92 -12.32 5.39
C MET A 752 17.42 -11.42 6.52
N LYS A 753 16.75 -10.30 6.23
CA LYS A 753 16.16 -9.44 7.26
C LYS A 753 15.01 -10.08 8.04
N ILE A 754 14.25 -10.97 7.40
CA ILE A 754 13.22 -11.74 8.10
C ILE A 754 13.91 -12.72 9.04
N VAL A 755 14.91 -13.45 8.55
CA VAL A 755 15.70 -14.42 9.32
C VAL A 755 16.40 -13.74 10.50
N SER A 756 17.13 -12.64 10.29
CA SER A 756 17.77 -11.87 11.38
C SER A 756 16.76 -11.31 12.39
N PHE A 757 15.56 -10.92 11.92
CA PHE A 757 14.52 -10.45 12.84
C PHE A 757 14.01 -11.59 13.73
N HIS A 758 13.77 -12.78 13.16
CA HIS A 758 13.40 -13.95 13.94
C HIS A 758 14.53 -14.36 14.90
N TRP A 759 15.78 -14.36 14.43
CA TRP A 759 16.98 -14.66 15.21
C TRP A 759 17.06 -13.80 16.46
N ASN A 760 17.03 -12.48 16.28
CA ASN A 760 17.07 -11.52 17.39
C ASN A 760 15.84 -11.64 18.31
N SER A 761 14.69 -12.06 17.77
CA SER A 761 13.48 -12.23 18.56
C SER A 761 13.56 -13.47 19.45
N ILE A 762 14.11 -14.59 18.96
CA ILE A 762 14.33 -15.79 19.75
C ILE A 762 15.42 -15.54 20.80
N GLN A 763 16.52 -14.90 20.40
CA GLN A 763 17.56 -14.49 21.34
C GLN A 763 16.98 -13.64 22.48
N TYR A 764 16.12 -12.67 22.16
CA TYR A 764 15.42 -11.86 23.16
C TYR A 764 14.54 -12.71 24.10
N VAL A 765 13.83 -13.72 23.59
CA VAL A 765 13.04 -14.62 24.44
C VAL A 765 13.93 -15.38 25.42
N ILE A 766 15.04 -15.94 24.94
CA ILE A 766 15.99 -16.69 25.76
C ILE A 766 16.61 -15.79 26.83
N ASP A 767 17.10 -14.60 26.46
CA ASP A 767 17.67 -13.61 27.38
C ASP A 767 16.64 -13.16 28.44
N THR A 768 15.40 -12.93 28.02
CA THR A 768 14.31 -12.57 28.95
C THR A 768 14.00 -13.71 29.92
N LEU A 769 14.07 -14.97 29.49
CA LEU A 769 13.88 -16.12 30.38
C LEU A 769 15.04 -16.27 31.37
N LEU A 770 16.28 -16.13 30.90
CA LEU A 770 17.49 -16.27 31.72
C LEU A 770 17.69 -15.12 32.71
N SER A 771 17.13 -13.94 32.42
CA SER A 771 17.12 -12.80 33.33
C SER A 771 16.05 -12.88 34.42
N CYS A 772 15.23 -13.93 34.45
CA CYS A 772 14.31 -14.15 35.56
C CYS A 772 15.10 -14.46 36.84
N GLU A 773 14.99 -13.55 37.81
CA GLU A 773 15.59 -13.70 39.14
C GLU A 773 14.99 -14.90 39.86
N LEU A 774 15.86 -15.61 40.58
CA LEU A 774 15.50 -16.72 41.45
C LEU A 774 15.68 -16.25 42.89
N ASP A 775 14.79 -16.67 43.77
CA ASP A 775 14.92 -16.48 45.21
C ASP A 775 16.08 -17.32 45.79
N GLU A 776 16.35 -17.16 47.08
CA GLU A 776 17.41 -17.90 47.79
C GLU A 776 17.21 -19.42 47.76
N SER A 777 15.97 -19.88 47.54
CA SER A 777 15.62 -21.29 47.39
C SER A 777 15.71 -21.80 45.95
N GLY A 778 16.12 -20.94 45.01
CA GLY A 778 16.23 -21.22 43.58
C GLY A 778 14.88 -21.28 42.87
N ASN A 779 13.80 -20.81 43.50
CA ASN A 779 12.48 -20.70 42.91
C ASN A 779 12.29 -19.31 42.28
N PRO A 780 11.61 -19.22 41.14
CA PRO A 780 11.42 -17.93 40.48
C PRO A 780 10.34 -17.08 41.16
N PHE A 781 10.55 -15.77 41.23
CA PHE A 781 9.57 -14.84 41.81
C PHE A 781 8.29 -14.78 40.99
N ASP A 782 7.14 -15.05 41.63
CA ASP A 782 5.83 -15.15 40.98
C ASP A 782 5.43 -13.89 40.19
N GLU A 783 5.60 -12.72 40.80
CA GLU A 783 5.24 -11.43 40.20
C GLU A 783 6.10 -11.14 38.96
N ARG A 784 7.40 -11.41 39.04
CA ARG A 784 8.34 -11.19 37.94
C ARG A 784 8.10 -12.15 36.77
N CYS A 785 7.81 -13.42 37.04
CA CYS A 785 7.43 -14.37 35.98
C CYS A 785 6.16 -13.94 35.25
N THR A 786 5.18 -13.39 35.96
CA THR A 786 3.93 -12.91 35.37
C THR A 786 4.19 -11.71 34.45
N GLU A 787 5.02 -10.76 34.90
CA GLU A 787 5.45 -9.62 34.07
C GLU A 787 6.20 -10.07 32.81
N ILE A 788 7.10 -11.05 32.95
CA ILE A 788 7.85 -11.61 31.81
C ILE A 788 6.88 -12.33 30.85
N ALA A 789 5.93 -13.11 31.35
CA ALA A 789 4.93 -13.79 30.53
C ALA A 789 4.09 -12.80 29.71
N ASP A 790 3.69 -11.67 30.31
CA ASP A 790 2.99 -10.59 29.61
C ASP A 790 3.85 -9.95 28.52
N ASN A 791 5.14 -9.71 28.80
CA ASN A 791 6.08 -9.16 27.82
C ASN A 791 6.34 -10.10 26.65
N LEU A 792 6.45 -11.40 26.92
CA LEU A 792 6.58 -12.44 25.89
C LEU A 792 5.29 -12.55 25.05
N THR A 793 4.12 -12.42 25.66
CA THR A 793 2.83 -12.37 24.93
C THR A 793 2.75 -11.15 24.01
N LYS A 794 3.26 -9.98 24.43
CA LYS A 794 3.40 -8.80 23.56
C LYS A 794 4.42 -9.05 22.43
N SER A 795 5.50 -9.77 22.73
CA SER A 795 6.51 -10.16 21.73
C SER A 795 5.93 -11.06 20.64
N TYR A 796 5.09 -12.04 20.99
CA TYR A 796 4.34 -12.88 20.04
C TYR A 796 3.60 -12.04 18.99
N ASN A 797 2.76 -11.10 19.44
CA ASN A 797 2.00 -10.23 18.53
C ASN A 797 2.94 -9.36 17.66
N ARG A 798 4.01 -8.83 18.25
CA ARG A 798 5.02 -8.03 17.53
C ARG A 798 5.72 -8.84 16.44
N ILE A 799 6.13 -10.08 16.71
CA ILE A 799 6.79 -10.95 15.74
C ILE A 799 5.84 -11.26 14.59
N LEU A 800 4.58 -11.62 14.89
CA LEU A 800 3.60 -11.96 13.88
C LEU A 800 3.34 -10.78 12.94
N THR A 801 3.01 -9.60 13.48
CA THR A 801 2.70 -8.40 12.68
C THR A 801 3.91 -7.94 11.86
N LYS A 802 5.10 -7.87 12.48
CA LYS A 802 6.29 -7.36 11.79
C LYS A 802 6.82 -8.34 10.75
N SER A 803 6.80 -9.64 11.02
CA SER A 803 7.25 -10.67 10.08
C SER A 803 6.33 -10.76 8.87
N SER A 804 5.01 -10.72 9.08
CA SER A 804 4.03 -10.70 7.99
C SER A 804 4.23 -9.50 7.07
N LYS A 805 4.52 -8.32 7.63
CA LYS A 805 4.87 -7.13 6.85
C LYS A 805 6.15 -7.32 6.03
N LEU A 806 7.21 -7.86 6.64
CA LEU A 806 8.48 -8.10 5.95
C LEU A 806 8.35 -9.16 4.85
N ARG A 807 7.56 -10.20 5.07
CA ARG A 807 7.21 -11.22 4.08
C ARG A 807 6.42 -10.65 2.92
N GLY A 808 5.35 -9.90 3.20
CA GLY A 808 4.52 -9.28 2.18
C GLY A 808 5.35 -8.40 1.24
N LEU A 809 6.34 -7.70 1.82
CA LEU A 809 7.38 -7.04 1.03
C LEU A 809 8.19 -8.07 0.24
N ALA A 810 8.93 -8.98 0.87
CA ALA A 810 9.84 -9.90 0.17
C ALA A 810 9.18 -10.69 -0.98
N LEU A 811 7.97 -11.22 -0.79
CA LEU A 811 7.19 -11.90 -1.84
C LEU A 811 6.79 -10.96 -2.97
N GLY A 812 6.44 -9.70 -2.67
CA GLY A 812 6.20 -8.69 -3.69
C GLY A 812 7.44 -8.41 -4.54
N TYR A 813 8.62 -8.32 -3.91
CA TYR A 813 9.89 -8.11 -4.61
C TYR A 813 10.26 -9.32 -5.51
N GLU A 814 10.09 -10.54 -5.01
CA GLU A 814 10.35 -11.78 -5.76
C GLU A 814 9.39 -11.94 -6.96
N LYS A 815 8.08 -11.77 -6.73
CA LYS A 815 7.05 -11.87 -7.77
C LYS A 815 7.28 -10.88 -8.91
N ASP A 816 7.72 -9.68 -8.57
CA ASP A 816 8.05 -8.64 -9.55
C ASP A 816 9.29 -9.04 -10.36
N ALA A 817 10.35 -9.54 -9.71
CA ALA A 817 11.56 -9.93 -10.43
C ALA A 817 11.39 -11.23 -11.25
N SER A 818 10.55 -12.19 -10.83
CA SER A 818 10.32 -13.43 -11.60
C SER A 818 9.61 -13.19 -12.94
N LYS A 819 8.82 -12.11 -13.05
CA LYS A 819 8.26 -11.63 -14.32
C LYS A 819 9.34 -11.20 -15.33
N LEU A 820 10.58 -10.98 -14.87
CA LEU A 820 11.72 -10.52 -15.66
C LEU A 820 12.74 -11.60 -15.99
N HIS A 821 12.40 -12.87 -15.82
CA HIS A 821 13.29 -14.02 -16.07
C HIS A 821 13.96 -14.03 -17.46
N LYS A 822 13.43 -13.31 -18.46
CA LYS A 822 14.03 -13.18 -19.80
C LYS A 822 15.24 -12.25 -19.85
N PHE A 823 15.41 -11.36 -18.88
CA PHE A 823 16.56 -10.46 -18.81
C PHE A 823 17.60 -11.03 -17.84
N PRO A 824 18.81 -11.38 -18.30
CA PRO A 824 19.81 -12.10 -17.48
C PRO A 824 20.09 -11.42 -16.12
N ARG A 825 20.17 -10.09 -16.10
CA ARG A 825 20.46 -9.28 -14.90
C ARG A 825 19.31 -9.23 -13.88
N PHE A 826 18.10 -9.67 -14.25
CA PHE A 826 16.91 -9.65 -13.41
C PHE A 826 16.36 -11.05 -13.13
N LYS A 827 17.07 -12.11 -13.55
CA LYS A 827 16.65 -13.48 -13.30
C LYS A 827 16.72 -13.76 -11.80
N VAL A 828 15.58 -14.09 -11.21
CA VAL A 828 15.50 -14.54 -9.82
C VAL A 828 16.04 -15.95 -9.74
N ASP A 829 16.92 -16.19 -8.77
CA ASP A 829 17.34 -17.55 -8.44
C ASP A 829 16.11 -18.34 -7.93
N PRO A 830 15.74 -19.47 -8.55
CA PRO A 830 14.59 -20.27 -8.11
C PRO A 830 14.69 -20.69 -6.65
N ASN A 831 15.90 -20.82 -6.10
CA ASN A 831 16.11 -21.14 -4.69
C ASN A 831 15.62 -20.02 -3.77
N LEU A 832 15.66 -18.75 -4.20
CA LEU A 832 15.14 -17.63 -3.39
C LEU A 832 13.64 -17.78 -3.12
N LYS A 833 12.88 -18.22 -4.11
CA LYS A 833 11.43 -18.42 -3.96
C LYS A 833 11.14 -19.55 -2.98
N VAL A 834 11.85 -20.67 -3.12
CA VAL A 834 11.74 -21.81 -2.22
C VAL A 834 12.09 -21.40 -0.79
N GLU A 835 13.17 -20.66 -0.59
CA GLU A 835 13.58 -20.18 0.73
C GLU A 835 12.59 -19.16 1.32
N LEU A 836 12.03 -18.26 0.51
CA LEU A 836 10.97 -17.35 0.98
C LEU A 836 9.70 -18.07 1.40
N GLU A 837 9.33 -19.16 0.74
CA GLU A 837 8.20 -20.00 1.13
C GLU A 837 8.46 -20.73 2.45
N LYS A 838 9.69 -21.21 2.69
CA LYS A 838 10.09 -21.81 3.97
C LYS A 838 10.09 -20.78 5.10
N ILE A 839 10.81 -19.66 4.95
CA ILE A 839 10.83 -18.55 5.93
C ILE A 839 9.42 -18.07 6.27
N SER A 840 8.53 -18.05 5.28
CA SER A 840 7.12 -17.69 5.45
C SER A 840 6.34 -18.63 6.37
N CYS A 841 6.69 -19.91 6.40
CA CYS A 841 6.15 -20.89 7.33
C CYS A 841 6.66 -20.62 8.75
N ASP A 842 7.95 -20.32 8.84
CA ASP A 842 8.69 -20.17 10.10
C ASP A 842 8.29 -18.92 10.87
N ILE A 843 7.63 -17.94 10.23
CA ILE A 843 7.01 -16.80 10.92
C ILE A 843 6.11 -17.26 12.09
N HIS A 844 5.28 -18.27 11.85
CA HIS A 844 4.36 -18.76 12.87
C HIS A 844 5.09 -19.52 13.96
N VAL A 845 6.15 -20.25 13.62
CA VAL A 845 6.95 -21.00 14.58
C VAL A 845 7.79 -20.03 15.45
N ALA A 846 8.42 -19.03 14.84
CA ALA A 846 9.13 -17.96 15.53
C ALA A 846 8.22 -17.17 16.48
N ALA A 847 6.96 -16.93 16.10
CA ALA A 847 5.98 -16.31 16.97
C ALA A 847 5.53 -17.28 18.09
N PHE A 848 5.42 -18.57 17.80
CA PHE A 848 5.00 -19.58 18.77
C PHE A 848 5.96 -19.70 19.97
N VAL A 849 7.27 -19.55 19.75
CA VAL A 849 8.30 -19.60 20.81
C VAL A 849 7.99 -18.69 22.02
N PRO A 850 7.83 -17.36 21.89
CA PRO A 850 7.49 -16.50 23.02
C PRO A 850 6.11 -16.82 23.63
N LEU A 851 5.12 -17.25 22.84
CA LEU A 851 3.80 -17.60 23.37
C LEU A 851 3.87 -18.83 24.29
N MET A 852 4.65 -19.83 23.88
CA MET A 852 4.85 -21.05 24.65
C MET A 852 5.67 -20.79 25.92
N ALA A 853 6.72 -19.96 25.83
CA ALA A 853 7.46 -19.48 27.00
C ALA A 853 6.53 -18.75 28.00
N ALA A 854 5.68 -17.84 27.51
CA ALA A 854 4.71 -17.14 28.35
C ALA A 854 3.73 -18.09 29.05
N LYS A 855 3.22 -19.09 28.32
CA LYS A 855 2.32 -20.11 28.87
C LYS A 855 3.00 -20.90 29.98
N LEU A 856 4.22 -21.38 29.75
CA LEU A 856 4.97 -22.14 30.74
C LEU A 856 5.29 -21.30 31.98
N LEU A 857 5.62 -20.02 31.82
CA LEU A 857 5.82 -19.09 32.93
C LEU A 857 4.55 -18.76 33.71
N SER A 858 3.37 -18.95 33.12
CA SER A 858 2.09 -18.71 33.79
C SER A 858 1.70 -19.84 34.75
N HIS A 859 2.38 -20.98 34.69
CA HIS A 859 2.12 -22.16 35.53
C HIS A 859 3.29 -22.40 36.50
N GLU A 860 3.00 -22.78 37.75
CA GLU A 860 4.04 -23.03 38.75
C GLU A 860 5.01 -24.14 38.34
N ASP A 861 4.49 -25.28 37.87
CA ASP A 861 5.31 -26.40 37.41
C ASP A 861 6.12 -26.03 36.17
N GLY A 862 5.53 -25.28 35.24
CA GLY A 862 6.22 -24.76 34.05
C GLY A 862 7.37 -23.82 34.40
N ARG A 863 7.17 -22.94 35.39
CA ARG A 863 8.22 -22.06 35.92
C ARG A 863 9.37 -22.85 36.53
N LYS A 864 9.07 -23.83 37.39
CA LYS A 864 10.09 -24.69 38.00
C LYS A 864 10.85 -25.49 36.94
N ALA A 865 10.15 -26.01 35.94
CA ALA A 865 10.75 -26.79 34.86
C ALA A 865 11.69 -25.96 33.97
N LEU A 866 11.31 -24.71 33.65
CA LEU A 866 12.11 -23.81 32.82
C LEU A 866 13.28 -23.14 33.56
N LEU A 867 13.03 -22.68 34.78
CA LEU A 867 13.90 -21.69 35.44
C LEU A 867 14.73 -22.26 36.59
N SER A 868 14.49 -23.51 37.02
CA SER A 868 15.23 -24.10 38.14
C SER A 868 16.75 -24.05 37.91
N LEU A 869 17.48 -23.66 38.96
CA LEU A 869 18.94 -23.53 38.95
C LEU A 869 19.66 -24.82 38.56
N ASN A 870 19.11 -25.97 38.98
CA ASN A 870 19.63 -27.30 38.67
C ASN A 870 18.94 -27.93 37.44
N GLY A 871 18.09 -27.18 36.74
CA GLY A 871 17.36 -27.65 35.58
C GLY A 871 18.26 -27.72 34.36
N GLY A 872 18.27 -28.86 33.67
CA GLY A 872 18.94 -29.01 32.37
C GLY A 872 18.48 -27.94 31.38
N VAL A 873 17.20 -27.58 31.41
CA VAL A 873 16.57 -26.57 30.52
C VAL A 873 17.27 -25.21 30.58
N ARG A 874 17.52 -24.65 31.78
CA ARG A 874 18.19 -23.35 31.92
C ARG A 874 19.62 -23.38 31.40
N THR A 875 20.32 -24.51 31.62
CA THR A 875 21.68 -24.74 31.11
C THR A 875 21.68 -24.78 29.59
N GLU A 876 20.78 -25.56 28.97
CA GLU A 876 20.61 -25.63 27.51
C GLU A 876 20.29 -24.26 26.90
N LEU A 877 19.38 -23.49 27.52
CA LEU A 877 19.05 -22.13 27.08
C LEU A 877 20.27 -21.19 27.17
N SER A 878 21.10 -21.31 28.21
CA SER A 878 22.31 -20.51 28.36
C SER A 878 23.39 -20.88 27.32
N LEU A 879 23.52 -22.17 27.00
CA LEU A 879 24.41 -22.65 25.96
C LEU A 879 23.97 -22.13 24.59
N LEU A 880 22.67 -22.23 24.28
CA LEU A 880 22.08 -21.65 23.08
C LEU A 880 22.35 -20.15 23.00
N LEU A 881 22.10 -19.38 24.07
CA LEU A 881 22.36 -17.93 24.07
C LEU A 881 23.84 -17.62 23.77
N LYS A 882 24.77 -18.40 24.32
CA LYS A 882 26.19 -18.25 24.05
C LYS A 882 26.52 -18.56 22.59
N GLU A 883 25.89 -19.57 21.98
CA GLU A 883 26.01 -19.84 20.54
C GLU A 883 25.45 -18.70 19.68
N PHE A 884 24.31 -18.12 20.08
CA PHE A 884 23.73 -16.93 19.46
C PHE A 884 24.72 -15.76 19.43
N GLU A 885 25.40 -15.50 20.54
CA GLU A 885 26.38 -14.42 20.68
C GLU A 885 27.67 -14.66 19.89
N LEU A 886 28.13 -15.92 19.82
CA LEU A 886 29.36 -16.27 19.12
C LEU A 886 29.17 -16.34 17.59
N GLY A 887 27.93 -16.37 17.09
CA GLY A 887 27.63 -16.48 15.67
C GLY A 887 28.22 -17.74 15.01
N LEU A 888 28.48 -18.77 15.81
CA LEU A 888 29.13 -20.02 15.37
C LEU A 888 28.14 -20.86 14.57
N ALA A 889 28.03 -20.55 13.29
CA ALA A 889 27.31 -21.35 12.32
C ALA A 889 28.18 -22.54 11.88
N GLY A 890 27.77 -23.77 12.21
CA GLY A 890 27.97 -24.87 11.26
C GLY A 890 28.53 -26.21 11.73
N GLY A 891 28.87 -26.40 13.01
CA GLY A 891 29.46 -27.68 13.47
C GLY A 891 28.53 -28.52 14.35
N ASP A 892 28.30 -28.05 15.57
CA ASP A 892 27.91 -28.93 16.67
C ASP A 892 26.46 -28.74 17.17
N ILE A 893 25.67 -27.82 16.62
CA ILE A 893 24.28 -27.60 17.07
C ILE A 893 23.42 -28.86 16.86
N ALA A 894 23.70 -29.64 15.81
CA ALA A 894 23.02 -30.91 15.56
C ALA A 894 23.40 -32.03 16.57
N SER A 895 24.48 -31.84 17.34
CA SER A 895 24.94 -32.77 18.36
C SER A 895 24.38 -32.46 19.76
N LEU A 896 23.78 -31.27 19.95
CA LEU A 896 23.07 -30.93 21.18
C LEU A 896 21.82 -31.80 21.29
N THR A 897 21.96 -32.88 22.05
CA THR A 897 20.86 -33.75 22.44
C THR A 897 20.11 -33.06 23.56
N VAL A 898 18.86 -32.66 23.30
CA VAL A 898 17.98 -32.07 24.31
C VAL A 898 17.89 -33.03 25.49
N GLN A 899 18.59 -32.74 26.58
CA GLN A 899 18.47 -33.53 27.80
C GLN A 899 17.11 -33.22 28.42
N LEU A 900 16.18 -34.14 28.21
CA LEU A 900 14.84 -34.05 28.80
C LEU A 900 14.93 -34.06 30.33
N PRO A 901 14.01 -33.35 31.02
CA PRO A 901 13.91 -33.46 32.47
C PRO A 901 13.86 -34.95 32.87
N PRO A 902 14.64 -35.39 33.88
CA PRO A 902 14.65 -36.78 34.30
C PRO A 902 13.21 -37.24 34.62
N GLN A 903 12.85 -38.47 34.27
CA GLN A 903 11.48 -39.00 34.43
C GLN A 903 10.96 -38.83 35.88
N ASN A 904 11.84 -38.81 36.87
CA ASN A 904 11.54 -38.66 38.29
C ASN A 904 11.44 -37.20 38.80
N SER A 905 11.34 -36.19 37.93
CA SER A 905 11.37 -34.77 38.31
C SER A 905 10.14 -34.25 39.07
N GLY A 906 9.14 -35.09 39.37
CA GLY A 906 7.90 -34.68 40.05
C GLY A 906 6.98 -33.79 39.20
N LEU A 907 7.41 -33.35 38.01
CA LEU A 907 6.59 -32.59 37.07
C LEU A 907 5.49 -33.47 36.47
N ASP A 908 4.31 -32.88 36.26
CA ASP A 908 3.24 -33.52 35.51
C ASP A 908 3.70 -33.82 34.07
N ASN A 909 3.16 -34.88 33.46
CA ASN A 909 3.55 -35.29 32.11
C ASN A 909 3.26 -34.20 31.08
N THR A 910 2.21 -33.41 31.30
CA THR A 910 1.82 -32.26 30.49
C THR A 910 2.91 -31.19 30.43
N THR A 911 3.42 -30.74 31.57
CA THR A 911 4.48 -29.71 31.62
C THR A 911 5.77 -30.25 31.03
N LYS A 912 6.10 -31.53 31.24
CA LYS A 912 7.26 -32.17 30.60
C LYS A 912 7.16 -32.08 29.08
N ILE A 913 6.00 -32.41 28.51
CA ILE A 913 5.74 -32.33 27.06
C ILE A 913 5.80 -30.88 26.57
N ASP A 914 5.19 -29.92 27.28
CA ASP A 914 5.21 -28.51 26.88
C ASP A 914 6.65 -27.93 26.91
N VAL A 915 7.47 -28.30 27.91
CA VAL A 915 8.88 -27.88 28.02
C VAL A 915 9.74 -28.53 26.95
N GLU A 916 9.53 -29.81 26.69
CA GLU A 916 10.20 -30.52 25.59
C GLU A 916 9.87 -29.89 24.24
N LEU A 917 8.59 -29.65 23.97
CA LEU A 917 8.12 -29.00 22.76
C LEU A 917 8.74 -27.60 22.63
N PHE A 918 8.84 -26.86 23.73
CA PHE A 918 9.46 -25.54 23.77
C PHE A 918 10.93 -25.58 23.35
N LEU A 919 11.73 -26.44 23.99
CA LEU A 919 13.14 -26.59 23.66
C LEU A 919 13.34 -27.05 22.21
N ARG A 920 12.63 -28.11 21.79
CA ARG A 920 12.70 -28.63 20.41
C ARG A 920 12.35 -27.55 19.39
N THR A 921 11.36 -26.71 19.67
CA THR A 921 10.98 -25.61 18.78
C THR A 921 12.10 -24.56 18.67
N ILE A 922 12.75 -24.20 19.77
CA ILE A 922 13.89 -23.27 19.73
C ILE A 922 15.05 -23.86 18.94
N PHE A 923 15.46 -25.09 19.23
CA PHE A 923 16.55 -25.77 18.53
C PHE A 923 16.27 -25.88 17.02
N TRP A 924 15.03 -26.24 16.66
CA TRP A 924 14.59 -26.28 15.28
C TRP A 924 14.70 -24.91 14.61
N MET A 925 14.19 -23.85 15.26
CA MET A 925 14.26 -22.49 14.72
C MET A 925 15.70 -22.00 14.54
N VAL A 926 16.60 -22.26 15.49
CA VAL A 926 18.03 -21.91 15.39
C VAL A 926 18.65 -22.60 14.18
N THR A 927 18.38 -23.90 14.03
CA THR A 927 18.88 -24.72 12.93
C THR A 927 18.36 -24.23 11.58
N GLU A 928 17.06 -23.97 11.46
CA GLU A 928 16.45 -23.46 10.24
C GLU A 928 16.94 -22.05 9.89
N MET A 929 17.13 -21.15 10.86
CA MET A 929 17.72 -19.84 10.58
C MET A 929 19.14 -19.92 10.04
N HIS A 930 19.96 -20.84 10.56
CA HIS A 930 21.28 -21.11 9.98
C HIS A 930 21.19 -21.68 8.56
N ARG A 931 20.28 -22.63 8.33
CA ARG A 931 20.03 -23.19 6.99
C ARG A 931 19.58 -22.10 6.01
N HIS A 932 18.66 -21.22 6.42
CA HIS A 932 18.23 -20.09 5.62
C HIS A 932 19.38 -19.13 5.34
N ASN A 933 20.18 -18.73 6.33
CA ASN A 933 21.33 -17.86 6.09
C ASN A 933 22.32 -18.50 5.10
N ALA A 934 22.67 -19.76 5.30
CA ALA A 934 23.56 -20.48 4.38
C ALA A 934 22.97 -20.66 2.97
N ALA A 935 21.66 -20.89 2.85
CA ALA A 935 20.98 -20.97 1.56
C ALA A 935 20.95 -19.60 0.87
N LEU A 936 20.64 -18.54 1.61
CA LEU A 936 20.57 -17.17 1.12
C LEU A 936 21.94 -16.62 0.74
N ASP A 937 23.02 -17.03 1.41
CA ASP A 937 24.40 -16.68 1.07
C ASP A 937 24.87 -17.36 -0.22
N LYS A 938 24.38 -18.57 -0.51
CA LYS A 938 24.68 -19.32 -1.75
C LYS A 938 23.94 -18.79 -2.98
N ILE A 939 22.88 -18.00 -2.79
CA ILE A 939 22.13 -17.41 -3.90
C ILE A 939 23.03 -16.38 -4.58
N SER A 940 23.55 -16.75 -5.75
CA SER A 940 24.41 -15.88 -6.55
C SER A 940 23.61 -14.71 -7.08
N TRP A 941 24.11 -13.50 -6.84
CA TRP A 941 23.54 -12.29 -7.40
C TRP A 941 24.10 -12.14 -8.81
N GLY A 942 23.24 -12.15 -9.82
CA GLY A 942 23.64 -11.96 -11.21
C GLY A 942 24.14 -10.53 -11.44
N ILE A 943 25.42 -10.27 -11.15
CA ILE A 943 26.19 -9.15 -11.68
C ILE A 943 27.26 -9.72 -12.60
#